data_AF-A0A6N9R508-F1
#
_entry.id   AF-A0A6N9R508-F1
#
_cell.length_a   1.000
_cell.length_b   1.000
_cell.length_c   1.000
_cell.angle_alpha   90.00
_cell.angle_beta   90.00
_cell.angle_gamma   90.00
#
_symmetry.space_group_name_H-M   'P 1'
#
loop_
_entity.id
_entity.type
_entity.pdbx_description
1 polymer ?
#
loop_
_entity_poly.entity_id
_entity_poly.type
_entity_poly.pdbx_seq_one_letter_code
_entity_poly.pdbx_strand_id
1 'polypeptide(L)'
;MTDLSISQPPQVYTPVNKVRFVTAASLFDGHDASINIMRRILQASGCEVIHLGHNRSVEEIVNCALQEDAHGIAISSYQGGHVEFFKYMLDLLRQRGAAKIKVFGGGGGVIVPAEIKELHDYGVTRIFSPQDGQKLGLQGMINEIVAACDVDLTKDLPADLSTLTSGDAYARTRALARMITGLEAGTVPATTRDALLATAAKAATPTLGITGTGGAGKSSLTDELVRRFRIDQQDKLRIAIISIDPSRKKSGGALLGDRIRMNAIEHPNIYMRSLATRDSFASPGSEISRALPDVIAACKVAGFDLVIVETSGIGQGDAAIVPHVGCSLYVMTPEFGAASQLEKIDMLDFADFVAINKFDRKGAADAQRDVRKQYQRNRELFKTPPGEMPVFGTMAARFNDDGVTALYQALTVKLATQGLELAPGKLPPAPTRHSTGQNAIVPPARVRYLSEIADAVRGYHRWVAEQSRIARERQQLRESRRMMATECKPLAKRAGDAKAQAALDCKTEFAALDALAADRDAKLDARAKKLLEMWPKTKAAYAGDEYVVKIRDREIRTALTTTTLSGTKLRKVALPAFEDEGEILRWQLRENVPGSFPFTAGVFAFKRENEDPTRMFAGEGDPFRTNRRFHLLADRMPAKRLSTAFDSVTLYGNDPDLRPDIYGKVGNSGVSIATLDDLKVLYSGFDLCDPATSVSMTINGPAPSILAMYLNAAIDQQFDKFRADNGRDPTDNEADKIRAWTLSTVRGTVQADILKEDQGQNTCIFATEFSLKVMGDIQQYFVHHDVKNFYSVSISGYHIAEAGANPISQLAFTLANGFTFVEGYLARGMHIDDFAPNLSFFFSNGMDPEYAVLGRVARRIWAVAMKNKYGANDRSQKLKYHVQTSGRSLHAQEIAFNDIRTTLQALIAVYDNCNSLHTNAYDEAITTPTEESVRRAVAIQMVINREWGLAKNENPNQGAFIIEELTDLVEEAVLKEFEAISERGGVLGAMETGYQRGRIQEESMVYEHRKHDGSYPIIGVNTFRNPDANPPPQKVELARSTDEEKQSQLARLADFHKQHEKEAPAALAKLKRVVIENGNVFAELMNTVRVCSLGQVTRALFEVGGQYRRSM
;
A
#
# COMPACT_ATOMS: atom_id res chain seq x y z
N MET A 1 24.97 33.13 5.24
CA MET A 1 23.74 32.33 5.04
C MET A 1 23.55 32.18 3.53
N THR A 2 23.85 31.02 2.97
CA THR A 2 23.64 30.74 1.55
C THR A 2 22.26 30.12 1.36
N ASP A 3 21.34 30.91 0.81
CA ASP A 3 20.02 30.48 0.37
C ASP A 3 20.15 29.76 -0.99
N LEU A 4 19.67 28.51 -1.07
CA LEU A 4 19.75 27.70 -2.30
C LEU A 4 18.83 28.18 -3.42
N SER A 5 17.82 29.01 -3.11
CA SER A 5 16.88 29.58 -4.09
C SER A 5 17.53 30.51 -5.12
N ILE A 6 18.81 30.87 -4.92
CA ILE A 6 19.60 31.76 -5.76
C ILE A 6 20.52 30.98 -6.72
N SER A 7 20.60 29.64 -6.62
CA SER A 7 21.50 28.82 -7.46
C SER A 7 20.94 28.55 -8.87
N GLN A 8 21.80 28.63 -9.91
CA GLN A 8 21.40 28.30 -11.28
C GLN A 8 21.19 26.78 -11.45
N PRO A 9 20.15 26.35 -12.19
CA PRO A 9 19.90 24.93 -12.44
C PRO A 9 21.05 24.30 -13.25
N PRO A 10 21.48 23.06 -12.93
CA PRO A 10 22.57 22.40 -13.63
C PRO A 10 22.20 22.09 -15.09
N GLN A 11 23.16 22.27 -16.01
CA GLN A 11 22.99 21.91 -17.41
C GLN A 11 22.85 20.38 -17.56
N VAL A 12 21.86 19.92 -18.32
CA VAL A 12 21.59 18.48 -18.53
C VAL A 12 22.67 17.86 -19.42
N TYR A 13 23.21 16.71 -19.01
CA TYR A 13 24.14 15.91 -19.83
C TYR A 13 23.38 15.08 -20.87
N THR A 14 23.79 15.18 -22.14
CA THR A 14 23.20 14.40 -23.25
C THR A 14 24.17 13.29 -23.66
N PRO A 15 23.78 12.01 -23.58
CA PRO A 15 24.65 10.90 -23.94
C PRO A 15 24.89 10.82 -25.46
N VAL A 16 26.10 10.40 -25.85
CA VAL A 16 26.49 10.12 -27.24
C VAL A 16 26.01 8.73 -27.67
N ASN A 17 26.10 7.74 -26.78
CA ASN A 17 25.69 6.37 -27.04
C ASN A 17 24.26 6.10 -26.56
N LYS A 18 23.70 4.94 -26.93
CA LYS A 18 22.40 4.47 -26.43
C LYS A 18 22.55 3.85 -25.05
N VAL A 19 22.63 4.71 -24.04
CA VAL A 19 22.83 4.31 -22.64
C VAL A 19 21.56 3.63 -22.09
N ARG A 20 21.75 2.43 -21.54
CA ARG A 20 20.71 1.58 -20.95
C ARG A 20 20.96 1.37 -19.46
N PHE A 21 19.93 1.54 -18.63
CA PHE A 21 20.00 1.35 -17.18
C PHE A 21 19.01 0.32 -16.68
N VAL A 22 19.44 -0.52 -15.74
CA VAL A 22 18.53 -1.30 -14.88
C VAL A 22 18.33 -0.53 -13.57
N THR A 23 17.08 -0.32 -13.18
CA THR A 23 16.74 0.39 -11.93
C THR A 23 15.84 -0.46 -11.04
N ALA A 24 16.16 -0.56 -9.76
CA ALA A 24 15.40 -1.35 -8.79
C ALA A 24 15.57 -0.85 -7.35
N ALA A 25 14.64 -1.19 -6.45
CA ALA A 25 14.92 -1.19 -5.02
C ALA A 25 15.47 -2.57 -4.59
N SER A 26 16.28 -2.59 -3.54
CA SER A 26 16.94 -3.80 -3.03
C SER A 26 15.96 -4.88 -2.55
N LEU A 27 16.46 -6.08 -2.24
CA LEU A 27 15.64 -7.19 -1.77
C LEU A 27 14.92 -6.81 -0.47
N PHE A 28 13.65 -7.17 -0.36
CA PHE A 28 12.77 -6.85 0.76
C PHE A 28 12.66 -5.35 1.06
N ASP A 29 12.85 -4.51 0.04
CA ASP A 29 12.73 -3.07 0.15
C ASP A 29 11.55 -2.56 -0.67
N GLY A 30 10.58 -1.95 0.01
CA GLY A 30 9.42 -1.30 -0.60
C GLY A 30 9.63 0.18 -0.94
N HIS A 31 10.76 0.77 -0.54
CA HIS A 31 11.04 2.20 -0.72
C HIS A 31 11.44 2.51 -2.17
N ASP A 32 10.43 2.65 -3.04
CA ASP A 32 10.61 2.93 -4.46
C ASP A 32 10.46 4.43 -4.82
N ALA A 33 10.05 5.27 -3.86
CA ALA A 33 9.85 6.69 -4.10
C ALA A 33 11.10 7.35 -4.68
N SER A 34 12.27 7.14 -4.06
CA SER A 34 13.53 7.74 -4.53
C SER A 34 13.95 7.22 -5.90
N ILE A 35 13.93 5.91 -6.15
CA ILE A 35 14.34 5.33 -7.44
C ILE A 35 13.38 5.71 -8.57
N ASN A 36 12.09 5.91 -8.27
CA ASN A 36 11.09 6.42 -9.22
C ASN A 36 11.41 7.85 -9.67
N ILE A 37 11.88 8.71 -8.78
CA ILE A 37 12.35 10.06 -9.14
C ILE A 37 13.59 9.96 -10.04
N MET A 38 14.59 9.17 -9.61
CA MET A 38 15.84 9.03 -10.35
C MET A 38 15.63 8.48 -11.78
N ARG A 39 14.80 7.44 -11.96
CA ARG A 39 14.53 6.88 -13.29
C ARG A 39 13.84 7.86 -14.24
N ARG A 40 12.97 8.74 -13.71
CA ARG A 40 12.28 9.75 -14.53
C ARG A 40 13.26 10.76 -15.09
N ILE A 41 14.24 11.17 -14.28
CA ILE A 41 15.31 12.09 -14.69
C ILE A 41 16.30 11.39 -15.65
N LEU A 42 16.63 10.11 -15.43
CA LEU A 42 17.42 9.30 -16.39
C LEU A 42 16.72 9.23 -17.77
N GLN A 43 15.42 8.92 -17.79
CA GLN A 43 14.64 8.88 -19.02
C GLN A 43 14.56 10.26 -19.71
N ALA A 44 14.42 11.33 -18.93
CA ALA A 44 14.42 12.70 -19.44
C ALA A 44 15.77 13.11 -20.02
N SER A 45 16.87 12.55 -19.52
CA SER A 45 18.25 12.74 -20.00
C SER A 45 18.61 11.84 -21.19
N GLY A 46 17.64 11.14 -21.79
CA GLY A 46 17.82 10.36 -23.03
C GLY A 46 18.21 8.90 -22.85
N CYS A 47 18.18 8.37 -21.62
CA CYS A 47 18.48 6.95 -21.36
C CYS A 47 17.27 6.04 -21.60
N GLU A 48 17.55 4.78 -21.96
CA GLU A 48 16.57 3.69 -21.95
C GLU A 48 16.60 2.99 -20.59
N VAL A 49 15.50 3.08 -19.84
CA VAL A 49 15.44 2.59 -18.46
C VAL A 49 14.58 1.34 -18.36
N ILE A 50 15.20 0.22 -18.01
CA ILE A 50 14.56 -1.04 -17.65
C ILE A 50 14.27 -0.98 -16.15
N HIS A 51 13.01 -0.74 -15.80
CA HIS A 51 12.62 -0.59 -14.41
C HIS A 51 12.07 -1.90 -13.86
N LEU A 52 12.67 -2.43 -12.79
CA LEU A 52 12.25 -3.66 -12.14
C LEU A 52 11.31 -3.43 -10.96
N GLY A 53 11.07 -2.17 -10.57
CA GLY A 53 10.29 -1.82 -9.39
C GLY A 53 11.06 -2.09 -8.09
N HIS A 54 10.36 -2.61 -7.10
CA HIS A 54 10.87 -2.80 -5.74
C HIS A 54 11.04 -4.29 -5.38
N ASN A 55 11.63 -4.58 -4.22
CA ASN A 55 11.85 -5.94 -3.72
C ASN A 55 12.52 -6.86 -4.76
N ARG A 56 13.77 -6.59 -5.12
CA ARG A 56 14.51 -7.39 -6.10
C ARG A 56 15.78 -7.98 -5.51
N SER A 57 15.94 -9.29 -5.66
CA SER A 57 17.18 -9.99 -5.32
C SER A 57 18.32 -9.55 -6.21
N VAL A 58 19.55 -9.73 -5.72
CA VAL A 58 20.75 -9.47 -6.52
C VAL A 58 20.74 -10.32 -7.79
N GLU A 59 20.28 -11.57 -7.68
CA GLU A 59 20.20 -12.49 -8.81
C GLU A 59 19.27 -11.98 -9.91
N GLU A 60 18.04 -11.55 -9.58
CA GLU A 60 17.10 -10.97 -10.55
C GLU A 60 17.69 -9.74 -11.25
N ILE A 61 18.34 -8.84 -10.50
CA ILE A 61 18.92 -7.60 -11.04
C ILE A 61 20.07 -7.92 -11.98
N VAL A 62 20.97 -8.80 -11.58
CA VAL A 62 22.13 -9.18 -12.40
C VAL A 62 21.69 -9.95 -13.64
N ASN A 63 20.75 -10.89 -13.53
CA ASN A 63 20.17 -11.59 -14.68
C ASN A 63 19.53 -10.61 -15.66
N CYS A 64 18.77 -9.63 -15.15
CA CYS A 64 18.24 -8.55 -15.98
C CYS A 64 19.36 -7.76 -16.67
N ALA A 65 20.35 -7.26 -15.94
CA ALA A 65 21.42 -6.44 -16.51
C ALA A 65 22.23 -7.19 -17.59
N LEU A 66 22.42 -8.50 -17.41
CA LEU A 66 23.08 -9.38 -18.37
C LEU A 66 22.27 -9.55 -19.65
N GLN A 67 20.98 -9.87 -19.53
CA GLN A 67 20.07 -10.08 -20.67
C GLN A 67 19.82 -8.78 -21.45
N GLU A 68 19.69 -7.66 -20.73
CA GLU A 68 19.43 -6.34 -21.31
C GLU A 68 20.68 -5.64 -21.86
N ASP A 69 21.87 -6.22 -21.63
CA ASP A 69 23.19 -5.63 -21.90
C ASP A 69 23.28 -4.16 -21.42
N ALA A 70 22.94 -3.95 -20.16
CA ALA A 70 22.89 -2.62 -19.57
C ALA A 70 24.29 -2.02 -19.34
N HIS A 71 24.39 -0.70 -19.41
CA HIS A 71 25.64 0.02 -19.12
C HIS A 71 25.82 0.21 -17.61
N GLY A 72 24.71 0.45 -16.90
CA GLY A 72 24.70 0.62 -15.47
C GLY A 72 23.46 0.10 -14.76
N ILE A 73 23.60 -0.07 -13.46
CA ILE A 73 22.57 -0.49 -12.52
C ILE A 73 22.46 0.60 -11.45
N ALA A 74 21.25 1.10 -11.17
CA ALA A 74 21.00 2.03 -10.08
C ALA A 74 20.02 1.44 -9.06
N ILE A 75 20.46 1.37 -7.79
CA ILE A 75 19.73 0.72 -6.70
C ILE A 75 19.38 1.68 -5.58
N SER A 76 18.14 1.65 -5.09
CA SER A 76 17.79 2.19 -3.77
C SER A 76 17.85 1.11 -2.69
N SER A 77 18.44 1.40 -1.53
CA SER A 77 18.48 0.49 -0.38
C SER A 77 18.28 1.22 0.94
N TYR A 78 17.10 1.06 1.54
CA TYR A 78 16.67 1.76 2.77
C TYR A 78 16.48 0.82 3.97
N GLN A 79 16.53 -0.51 3.77
CA GLN A 79 16.26 -1.50 4.81
C GLN A 79 17.51 -1.99 5.57
N GLY A 80 18.69 -1.48 5.22
CA GLY A 80 19.97 -2.04 5.66
C GLY A 80 20.37 -3.30 4.88
N GLY A 81 21.49 -3.90 5.29
CA GLY A 81 22.13 -5.02 4.57
C GLY A 81 22.71 -4.63 3.20
N HIS A 82 22.88 -3.34 2.95
CA HIS A 82 23.35 -2.79 1.68
C HIS A 82 24.80 -3.16 1.38
N VAL A 83 25.65 -3.29 2.40
CA VAL A 83 27.06 -3.66 2.21
C VAL A 83 27.15 -5.05 1.56
N GLU A 84 26.48 -6.02 2.16
CA GLU A 84 26.41 -7.40 1.65
C GLU A 84 25.72 -7.46 0.29
N PHE A 85 24.62 -6.71 0.11
CA PHE A 85 23.87 -6.64 -1.14
C PHE A 85 24.72 -6.14 -2.32
N PHE A 86 25.42 -5.01 -2.16
CA PHE A 86 26.25 -4.44 -3.23
C PHE A 86 27.50 -5.28 -3.51
N LYS A 87 28.15 -5.82 -2.46
CA LYS A 87 29.30 -6.73 -2.64
C LYS A 87 28.89 -7.98 -3.41
N TYR A 88 27.78 -8.61 -3.02
CA TYR A 88 27.27 -9.78 -3.71
C TYR A 88 26.91 -9.47 -5.17
N MET A 89 26.33 -8.31 -5.45
CA MET A 89 26.05 -7.87 -6.82
C MET A 89 27.30 -7.75 -7.67
N LEU A 90 28.36 -7.12 -7.14
CA LEU A 90 29.62 -6.97 -7.86
C LEU A 90 30.30 -8.33 -8.08
N ASP A 91 30.27 -9.22 -7.10
CA ASP A 91 30.83 -10.56 -7.23
C ASP A 91 30.08 -11.38 -8.27
N LEU A 92 28.75 -11.33 -8.27
CA LEU A 92 27.93 -12.04 -9.24
C LEU A 92 28.12 -11.49 -10.66
N LEU A 93 28.26 -10.17 -10.82
CA LEU A 93 28.60 -9.54 -12.10
C LEU A 93 29.99 -9.98 -12.59
N ARG A 94 30.99 -10.06 -11.71
CA ARG A 94 32.34 -10.55 -12.05
C ARG A 94 32.31 -12.01 -12.47
N GLN A 95 31.65 -12.87 -11.68
CA GLN A 95 31.51 -14.29 -11.94
C GLN A 95 30.82 -14.57 -13.28
N ARG A 96 29.83 -13.75 -13.65
CA ARG A 96 29.05 -13.89 -14.90
C ARG A 96 29.59 -13.05 -16.07
N GLY A 97 30.85 -12.60 -16.01
CA GLY A 97 31.54 -11.95 -17.14
C GLY A 97 31.06 -10.53 -17.48
N ALA A 98 30.49 -9.81 -16.51
CA ALA A 98 29.91 -8.48 -16.68
C ALA A 98 30.47 -7.42 -15.72
N ALA A 99 31.73 -7.57 -15.31
CA ALA A 99 32.43 -6.62 -14.44
C ALA A 99 32.52 -5.18 -14.98
N LYS A 100 32.26 -4.96 -16.29
CA LYS A 100 32.23 -3.63 -16.92
C LYS A 100 30.96 -2.83 -16.59
N ILE A 101 29.87 -3.49 -16.16
CA ILE A 101 28.60 -2.83 -15.81
C ILE A 101 28.81 -1.99 -14.55
N LYS A 102 28.44 -0.71 -14.62
CA LYS A 102 28.63 0.24 -13.51
C LYS A 102 27.49 0.11 -12.49
N VAL A 103 27.82 0.10 -11.20
CA VAL A 103 26.82 0.00 -10.13
C VAL A 103 26.76 1.31 -9.36
N PHE A 104 25.55 1.84 -9.19
CA PHE A 104 25.23 3.06 -8.47
C PHE A 104 24.21 2.78 -7.38
N GLY A 105 24.20 3.58 -6.31
CA GLY A 105 23.18 3.44 -5.28
C GLY A 105 22.92 4.65 -4.40
N GLY A 106 21.89 4.54 -3.58
CA GLY A 106 21.53 5.52 -2.56
C GLY A 106 20.57 4.91 -1.52
N GLY A 107 20.66 5.39 -0.28
CA GLY A 107 19.84 4.89 0.83
C GLY A 107 19.49 5.96 1.86
N GLY A 108 19.54 7.24 1.46
CA GLY A 108 19.40 8.34 2.40
C GLY A 108 20.48 8.30 3.48
N GLY A 109 20.08 8.47 4.75
CA GLY A 109 21.00 8.40 5.90
C GLY A 109 21.36 6.99 6.36
N VAL A 110 20.77 5.95 5.77
CA VAL A 110 20.98 4.54 6.17
C VAL A 110 22.39 4.04 5.81
N ILE A 111 22.96 4.53 4.70
CA ILE A 111 24.32 4.19 4.25
C ILE A 111 25.28 5.24 4.77
N VAL A 112 26.03 4.91 5.83
CA VAL A 112 26.90 5.88 6.50
C VAL A 112 28.20 6.12 5.71
N PRO A 113 28.90 7.26 5.90
CA PRO A 113 30.09 7.60 5.11
C PRO A 113 31.20 6.54 5.09
N ALA A 114 31.38 5.79 6.19
CA ALA A 114 32.35 4.70 6.26
C ALA A 114 32.00 3.54 5.30
N GLU A 115 30.72 3.19 5.20
CA GLU A 115 30.23 2.14 4.30
C GLU A 115 30.23 2.59 2.84
N ILE A 116 29.93 3.87 2.60
CA ILE A 116 30.08 4.47 1.26
C ILE A 116 31.53 4.27 0.78
N LYS A 117 32.52 4.60 1.63
CA LYS A 117 33.93 4.41 1.31
C LYS A 117 34.26 2.93 1.07
N GLU A 118 33.82 2.04 1.96
CA GLU A 118 34.04 0.60 1.82
C GLU A 118 33.47 0.05 0.50
N LEU A 119 32.26 0.46 0.13
CA LEU A 119 31.62 0.04 -1.11
C LEU A 119 32.34 0.59 -2.36
N HIS A 120 32.83 1.82 -2.32
CA HIS A 120 33.66 2.38 -3.40
C HIS A 120 34.98 1.63 -3.53
N ASP A 121 35.66 1.36 -2.41
CA ASP A 121 36.90 0.57 -2.38
C ASP A 121 36.68 -0.86 -2.92
N TYR A 122 35.49 -1.44 -2.70
CA TYR A 122 35.13 -2.77 -3.24
C TYR A 122 34.85 -2.77 -4.75
N GLY A 123 34.43 -1.63 -5.31
CA GLY A 123 34.19 -1.46 -6.75
C GLY A 123 32.83 -0.89 -7.15
N VAL A 124 32.00 -0.41 -6.21
CA VAL A 124 30.78 0.34 -6.54
C VAL A 124 31.20 1.68 -7.14
N THR A 125 30.60 2.06 -8.27
CA THR A 125 30.98 3.28 -9.00
C THR A 125 30.71 4.55 -8.19
N ARG A 126 29.50 4.66 -7.62
CA ARG A 126 29.13 5.80 -6.77
C ARG A 126 27.93 5.44 -5.89
N ILE A 127 27.96 5.89 -4.64
CA ILE A 127 26.83 5.90 -3.72
C ILE A 127 26.59 7.37 -3.36
N PHE A 128 25.34 7.83 -3.51
CA PHE A 128 24.97 9.22 -3.25
C PHE A 128 24.39 9.37 -1.84
N SER A 129 24.98 10.27 -1.06
CA SER A 129 24.50 10.68 0.28
C SER A 129 23.47 11.82 0.19
N PRO A 130 22.71 12.09 1.27
CA PRO A 130 21.84 13.28 1.33
C PRO A 130 22.60 14.59 1.11
N GLN A 131 23.87 14.66 1.51
CA GLN A 131 24.74 15.82 1.30
C GLN A 131 25.09 16.00 -0.18
N ASP A 132 25.31 14.90 -0.92
CA ASP A 132 25.52 14.95 -2.37
C ASP A 132 24.28 15.49 -3.09
N GLY A 133 23.08 15.05 -2.68
CA GLY A 133 21.82 15.54 -3.23
C GLY A 133 21.59 17.04 -3.01
N GLN A 134 22.07 17.60 -1.90
CA GLN A 134 22.04 19.04 -1.64
C GLN A 134 23.08 19.80 -2.48
N LYS A 135 24.27 19.23 -2.68
CA LYS A 135 25.37 19.89 -3.40
C LYS A 135 25.18 19.87 -4.92
N LEU A 136 24.75 18.74 -5.45
CA LEU A 136 24.64 18.50 -6.90
C LEU A 136 23.23 18.79 -7.42
N GLY A 137 22.22 18.75 -6.55
CA GLY A 137 20.82 18.67 -6.95
C GLY A 137 20.48 17.32 -7.60
N LEU A 138 19.19 17.07 -7.82
CA LEU A 138 18.73 15.81 -8.42
C LEU A 138 19.30 15.58 -9.83
N GLN A 139 19.27 16.61 -10.68
CA GLN A 139 19.79 16.51 -12.05
C GLN A 139 21.32 16.36 -12.09
N GLY A 140 22.07 17.02 -11.18
CA GLY A 140 23.52 16.90 -11.13
C GLY A 140 23.99 15.47 -10.79
N MET A 141 23.30 14.79 -9.87
CA MET A 141 23.57 13.36 -9.60
C MET A 141 23.34 12.50 -10.84
N ILE A 142 22.27 12.72 -11.59
CA ILE A 142 21.99 11.97 -12.82
C ILE A 142 23.03 12.27 -13.91
N ASN A 143 23.50 13.51 -14.04
CA ASN A 143 24.56 13.84 -14.99
C ASN A 143 25.83 13.01 -14.73
N GLU A 144 26.25 12.85 -13.46
CA GLU A 144 27.40 12.00 -13.12
C GLU A 144 27.15 10.52 -13.47
N ILE A 145 25.94 10.00 -13.18
CA ILE A 145 25.55 8.62 -13.50
C ILE A 145 25.61 8.36 -15.02
N VAL A 146 25.02 9.25 -15.82
CA VAL A 146 24.96 9.08 -17.28
C VAL A 146 26.34 9.23 -17.90
N ALA A 147 27.12 10.24 -17.51
CA ALA A 147 28.47 10.45 -18.02
C ALA A 147 29.41 9.27 -17.72
N ALA A 148 29.30 8.65 -16.55
CA ALA A 148 30.08 7.46 -16.20
C ALA A 148 29.70 6.20 -17.00
N CYS A 149 28.52 6.18 -17.62
CA CYS A 149 27.99 5.04 -18.38
C CYS A 149 27.98 5.25 -19.90
N ASP A 150 28.34 6.43 -20.39
CA ASP A 150 28.30 6.76 -21.82
C ASP A 150 29.48 6.14 -22.58
N VAL A 151 29.41 4.81 -22.75
CA VAL A 151 30.42 3.99 -23.44
C VAL A 151 29.79 3.20 -24.57
N ASP A 152 30.55 3.01 -25.64
CA ASP A 152 30.11 2.21 -26.79
C ASP A 152 30.26 0.72 -26.52
N LEU A 153 29.13 0.06 -26.27
CA LEU A 153 29.04 -1.38 -26.07
C LEU A 153 29.22 -2.20 -27.35
N THR A 154 29.31 -1.62 -28.54
CA THR A 154 29.42 -2.37 -29.81
C THR A 154 30.85 -2.76 -30.19
N LYS A 155 31.86 -2.32 -29.43
CA LYS A 155 33.28 -2.60 -29.72
C LYS A 155 33.70 -4.06 -29.52
N ASP A 156 33.06 -4.74 -28.57
CA ASP A 156 33.35 -6.13 -28.21
C ASP A 156 32.12 -7.02 -28.52
N LEU A 157 31.79 -7.21 -29.80
CA LEU A 157 30.70 -8.07 -30.26
C LEU A 157 31.17 -9.50 -30.55
N PRO A 158 30.31 -10.53 -30.39
CA PRO A 158 30.66 -11.89 -30.77
C PRO A 158 30.87 -11.98 -32.29
N ALA A 159 32.04 -12.45 -32.71
CA ALA A 159 32.36 -12.61 -34.14
C ALA A 159 31.82 -13.91 -34.75
N ASP A 160 31.62 -14.95 -33.92
CA ASP A 160 31.17 -16.28 -34.34
C ASP A 160 29.77 -16.59 -33.75
N LEU A 161 28.84 -17.02 -34.62
CA LEU A 161 27.48 -17.42 -34.25
C LEU A 161 27.45 -18.66 -33.35
N SER A 162 28.49 -19.50 -33.38
CA SER A 162 28.58 -20.67 -32.49
C SER A 162 28.56 -20.30 -31.00
N THR A 163 28.95 -19.06 -30.65
CA THR A 163 28.90 -18.53 -29.28
C THR A 163 27.49 -18.37 -28.74
N LEU A 164 26.46 -18.32 -29.61
CA LEU A 164 25.06 -18.25 -29.20
C LEU A 164 24.55 -19.59 -28.63
N THR A 165 25.20 -20.70 -28.95
CA THR A 165 24.79 -22.05 -28.57
C THR A 165 25.82 -22.80 -27.72
N SER A 166 27.08 -22.33 -27.68
CA SER A 166 28.17 -22.93 -26.91
C SER A 166 28.41 -22.25 -25.56
N GLY A 167 29.01 -22.99 -24.62
CA GLY A 167 29.25 -22.53 -23.24
C GLY A 167 28.09 -22.82 -22.28
N ASP A 168 28.23 -22.36 -21.04
CA ASP A 168 27.17 -22.48 -20.04
C ASP A 168 25.96 -21.56 -20.35
N ALA A 169 24.90 -21.64 -19.54
CA ALA A 169 23.71 -20.83 -19.74
C ALA A 169 24.00 -19.32 -19.74
N TYR A 170 24.88 -18.84 -18.85
CA TYR A 170 25.17 -17.41 -18.72
C TYR A 170 26.03 -16.90 -19.86
N ALA A 171 27.02 -17.67 -20.32
CA ALA A 171 27.84 -17.35 -21.48
C ALA A 171 26.96 -17.20 -22.74
N ARG A 172 26.02 -18.13 -22.96
CA ARG A 172 25.05 -18.05 -24.07
C ARG A 172 24.15 -16.84 -23.95
N THR A 173 23.60 -16.58 -22.76
CA THR A 173 22.80 -15.37 -22.49
C THR A 173 23.58 -14.10 -22.79
N ARG A 174 24.84 -14.02 -22.37
CA ARG A 174 25.70 -12.86 -22.61
C ARG A 174 25.99 -12.69 -24.10
N ALA A 175 26.37 -13.75 -24.81
CA ALA A 175 26.63 -13.71 -26.24
C ALA A 175 25.40 -13.23 -27.02
N LEU A 176 24.21 -13.76 -26.70
CA LEU A 176 22.95 -13.34 -27.30
C LEU A 176 22.62 -11.87 -27.02
N ALA A 177 22.73 -11.44 -25.76
CA ALA A 177 22.45 -10.05 -25.38
C ALA A 177 23.36 -9.05 -26.11
N ARG A 178 24.66 -9.38 -26.25
CA ARG A 178 25.65 -8.58 -26.99
C ARG A 178 25.37 -8.54 -28.48
N MET A 179 25.07 -9.70 -29.07
CA MET A 179 24.68 -9.79 -30.48
C MET A 179 23.46 -8.90 -30.75
N ILE A 180 22.43 -8.95 -29.91
CA ILE A 180 21.24 -8.11 -30.03
C ILE A 180 21.59 -6.62 -29.94
N THR A 181 22.47 -6.20 -29.02
CA THR A 181 22.93 -4.81 -28.94
C THR A 181 23.61 -4.35 -30.24
N GLY A 182 24.45 -5.21 -30.84
CA GLY A 182 25.09 -4.92 -32.12
C GLY A 182 24.09 -4.83 -33.28
N LEU A 183 23.12 -5.74 -33.34
CA LEU A 183 22.05 -5.74 -34.35
C LEU A 183 21.18 -4.48 -34.23
N GLU A 184 20.80 -4.10 -33.02
CA GLU A 184 19.99 -2.90 -32.75
C GLU A 184 20.74 -1.61 -33.10
N ALA A 185 22.06 -1.59 -32.94
CA ALA A 185 22.92 -0.47 -33.32
C ALA A 185 23.32 -0.48 -34.81
N GLY A 186 23.04 -1.56 -35.56
CA GLY A 186 23.46 -1.71 -36.95
C GLY A 186 24.97 -1.85 -37.14
N THR A 187 25.69 -2.33 -36.11
CA THR A 187 27.16 -2.44 -36.10
C THR A 187 27.67 -3.85 -36.36
N VAL A 188 26.79 -4.86 -36.38
CA VAL A 188 27.15 -6.23 -36.77
C VAL A 188 27.53 -6.27 -38.24
N PRO A 189 28.66 -6.89 -38.63
CA PRO A 189 29.06 -7.02 -40.03
C PRO A 189 27.98 -7.70 -40.88
N ALA A 190 27.77 -7.20 -42.10
CA ALA A 190 26.74 -7.72 -43.01
C ALA A 190 26.89 -9.24 -43.26
N THR A 191 28.12 -9.73 -43.38
CA THR A 191 28.41 -11.17 -43.54
C THR A 191 27.89 -12.01 -42.38
N THR A 192 28.11 -11.56 -41.14
CA THR A 192 27.62 -12.25 -39.93
C THR A 192 26.11 -12.16 -39.81
N ARG A 193 25.53 -11.00 -40.14
CA ARG A 193 24.07 -10.79 -40.15
C ARG A 193 23.37 -11.68 -41.18
N ASP A 194 23.89 -11.77 -42.39
CA ASP A 194 23.31 -12.60 -43.45
C ASP A 194 23.44 -14.09 -43.11
N ALA A 195 24.56 -14.51 -42.52
CA ALA A 195 24.74 -15.87 -42.00
C ALA A 195 23.75 -16.19 -40.87
N LEU A 196 23.47 -15.22 -39.98
CA LEU A 196 22.48 -15.36 -38.91
C LEU A 196 21.07 -15.58 -39.50
N LEU A 197 20.67 -14.74 -40.45
CA LEU A 197 19.36 -14.85 -41.12
C LEU A 197 19.22 -16.17 -41.87
N ALA A 198 20.25 -16.59 -42.61
CA ALA A 198 20.25 -17.86 -43.33
C ALA A 198 20.17 -19.08 -42.40
N THR A 199 20.78 -18.99 -41.21
CA THR A 199 20.71 -20.05 -40.19
C THR A 199 19.35 -20.07 -39.51
N ALA A 200 18.80 -18.91 -39.15
CA ALA A 200 17.48 -18.77 -38.54
C ALA A 200 16.36 -19.26 -39.47
N ALA A 201 16.48 -19.08 -40.79
CA ALA A 201 15.52 -19.55 -41.77
C ALA A 201 15.39 -21.09 -41.82
N LYS A 202 16.42 -21.82 -41.33
CA LYS A 202 16.41 -23.29 -41.23
C LYS A 202 15.84 -23.78 -39.89
N ALA A 203 15.68 -22.91 -38.91
CA ALA A 203 15.17 -23.27 -37.59
C ALA A 203 13.63 -23.38 -37.62
N ALA A 204 13.10 -24.50 -37.14
CA ALA A 204 11.66 -24.73 -37.02
C ALA A 204 11.03 -24.05 -35.79
N THR A 205 11.79 -23.20 -35.07
CA THR A 205 11.31 -22.52 -33.86
C THR A 205 10.11 -21.61 -34.16
N PRO A 206 8.93 -21.89 -33.58
CA PRO A 206 7.74 -21.06 -33.74
C PRO A 206 7.87 -19.70 -33.05
N THR A 207 7.11 -18.74 -33.57
CA THR A 207 7.09 -17.36 -33.08
C THR A 207 5.65 -16.91 -32.79
N LEU A 208 5.41 -16.44 -31.56
CA LEU A 208 4.13 -15.93 -31.10
C LEU A 208 4.21 -14.40 -30.96
N GLY A 209 3.46 -13.66 -31.78
CA GLY A 209 3.30 -12.22 -31.64
C GLY A 209 2.08 -11.86 -30.81
N ILE A 210 2.28 -11.09 -29.75
CA ILE A 210 1.25 -10.57 -28.86
C ILE A 210 1.18 -9.06 -29.08
N THR A 211 0.06 -8.60 -29.64
CA THR A 211 -0.21 -7.18 -29.89
C THR A 211 -1.56 -6.79 -29.32
N GLY A 212 -1.85 -5.50 -29.27
CA GLY A 212 -3.06 -5.01 -28.61
C GLY A 212 -2.97 -3.56 -28.16
N THR A 213 -4.12 -3.02 -27.76
CA THR A 213 -4.23 -1.63 -27.32
C THR A 213 -3.39 -1.37 -26.06
N GLY A 214 -2.97 -0.12 -25.89
CA GLY A 214 -2.24 0.31 -24.68
C GLY A 214 -3.06 0.03 -23.42
N GLY A 215 -2.43 -0.56 -22.40
CA GLY A 215 -3.10 -0.85 -21.12
C GLY A 215 -4.07 -2.05 -21.12
N ALA A 216 -4.21 -2.79 -22.22
CA ALA A 216 -5.04 -4.00 -22.28
C ALA A 216 -4.51 -5.16 -21.42
N GLY A 217 -3.26 -5.06 -20.93
CA GLY A 217 -2.64 -6.08 -20.09
C GLY A 217 -1.87 -7.15 -20.85
N LYS A 218 -1.23 -6.77 -21.98
CA LYS A 218 -0.38 -7.65 -22.80
C LYS A 218 0.71 -8.33 -21.98
N SER A 219 1.62 -7.57 -21.36
CA SER A 219 2.71 -8.11 -20.56
C SER A 219 2.24 -8.94 -19.36
N SER A 220 1.13 -8.57 -18.71
CA SER A 220 0.50 -9.42 -17.67
C SER A 220 -0.01 -10.75 -18.24
N LEU A 221 -0.63 -10.74 -19.42
CA LEU A 221 -1.11 -11.96 -20.07
C LEU A 221 0.05 -12.82 -20.59
N THR A 222 1.09 -12.21 -21.14
CA THR A 222 2.34 -12.87 -21.54
C THR A 222 2.96 -13.61 -20.35
N ASP A 223 3.08 -12.94 -19.19
CA ASP A 223 3.59 -13.55 -17.96
C ASP A 223 2.75 -14.76 -17.52
N GLU A 224 1.42 -14.62 -17.53
CA GLU A 224 0.52 -15.72 -17.19
C GLU A 224 0.62 -16.88 -18.19
N LEU A 225 0.79 -16.63 -19.49
CA LEU A 225 1.00 -17.66 -20.50
C LEU A 225 2.34 -18.38 -20.29
N VAL A 226 3.43 -17.65 -20.04
CA VAL A 226 4.74 -18.22 -19.70
C VAL A 226 4.63 -19.09 -18.44
N ARG A 227 3.89 -18.65 -17.43
CA ARG A 227 3.58 -19.47 -16.24
C ARG A 227 2.87 -20.77 -16.61
N ARG A 228 1.89 -20.77 -17.52
CA ARG A 228 1.22 -22.01 -17.95
C ARG A 228 2.20 -22.92 -18.69
N PHE A 229 3.02 -22.40 -19.61
CA PHE A 229 4.06 -23.19 -20.27
C PHE A 229 4.99 -23.87 -19.25
N ARG A 230 5.47 -23.11 -18.25
CA ARG A 230 6.35 -23.64 -17.21
C ARG A 230 5.69 -24.75 -16.39
N ILE A 231 4.47 -24.54 -15.91
CA ILE A 231 3.75 -25.53 -15.10
C ILE A 231 3.40 -26.77 -15.92
N ASP A 232 2.83 -26.56 -17.11
CA ASP A 232 2.29 -27.62 -17.96
C ASP A 232 3.40 -28.52 -18.55
N GLN A 233 4.54 -27.91 -18.87
CA GLN A 233 5.70 -28.58 -19.49
C GLN A 233 6.86 -28.80 -18.52
N GLN A 234 6.65 -28.53 -17.23
CA GLN A 234 7.61 -28.75 -16.14
C GLN A 234 8.97 -28.07 -16.38
N ASP A 235 8.95 -26.79 -16.77
CA ASP A 235 10.11 -25.94 -17.03
C ASP A 235 11.08 -26.44 -18.12
N LYS A 236 10.69 -27.43 -18.93
CA LYS A 236 11.54 -28.02 -19.98
C LYS A 236 11.74 -27.13 -21.20
N LEU A 237 10.77 -26.28 -21.50
CA LEU A 237 10.82 -25.39 -22.67
C LEU A 237 11.75 -24.20 -22.45
N ARG A 238 12.57 -23.90 -23.45
CA ARG A 238 13.36 -22.68 -23.57
C ARG A 238 12.57 -21.62 -24.31
N ILE A 239 12.23 -20.53 -23.63
CA ILE A 239 11.40 -19.44 -24.18
C ILE A 239 12.19 -18.14 -24.22
N ALA A 240 12.25 -17.51 -25.38
CA ALA A 240 12.77 -16.15 -25.54
C ALA A 240 11.61 -15.15 -25.66
N ILE A 241 11.68 -14.05 -24.93
CA ILE A 241 10.67 -12.99 -24.88
C ILE A 241 11.31 -11.69 -25.36
N ILE A 242 10.71 -11.05 -26.35
CA ILE A 242 11.14 -9.75 -26.88
C ILE A 242 9.98 -8.78 -26.68
N SER A 243 10.10 -7.89 -25.70
CA SER A 243 9.06 -6.88 -25.43
C SER A 243 9.48 -5.52 -25.94
N ILE A 244 8.55 -4.76 -26.50
CA ILE A 244 8.83 -3.50 -27.19
C ILE A 244 7.98 -2.38 -26.57
N ASP A 245 8.66 -1.35 -26.08
CA ASP A 245 8.04 -0.16 -25.49
C ASP A 245 8.33 1.10 -26.32
N PRO A 246 7.43 2.10 -26.30
CA PRO A 246 7.60 3.30 -27.11
C PRO A 246 8.70 4.23 -26.56
N SER A 247 9.52 4.76 -27.46
CA SER A 247 10.51 5.80 -27.13
C SER A 247 9.89 7.20 -27.10
N ARG A 248 10.36 8.08 -26.20
CA ARG A 248 9.89 9.48 -26.14
C ARG A 248 10.64 10.33 -27.16
N LYS A 249 9.92 10.82 -28.17
CA LYS A 249 10.49 11.68 -29.24
C LYS A 249 11.22 12.92 -28.73
N LYS A 250 10.75 13.52 -27.63
CA LYS A 250 11.33 14.76 -27.08
C LYS A 250 12.67 14.54 -26.37
N SER A 251 12.80 13.48 -25.56
CA SER A 251 14.02 13.23 -24.78
C SER A 251 14.97 12.23 -25.45
N GLY A 252 14.49 11.41 -26.38
CA GLY A 252 15.24 10.32 -26.99
C GLY A 252 15.38 9.07 -26.11
N GLY A 253 14.95 9.14 -24.84
CA GLY A 253 14.94 8.03 -23.89
C GLY A 253 13.63 7.23 -23.89
N ALA A 254 13.61 6.10 -23.19
CA ALA A 254 12.45 5.22 -23.08
C ALA A 254 12.30 4.66 -21.66
N LEU A 255 11.05 4.36 -21.27
CA LEU A 255 10.76 3.58 -20.07
C LEU A 255 10.32 2.21 -20.54
N LEU A 256 11.19 1.22 -20.37
CA LEU A 256 10.97 -0.15 -20.77
C LEU A 256 10.32 -0.88 -19.60
N GLY A 257 8.99 -0.75 -19.54
CA GLY A 257 8.12 -1.10 -18.42
C GLY A 257 7.52 -2.50 -18.47
N ASP A 258 7.70 -3.27 -19.55
CA ASP A 258 7.08 -4.61 -19.62
C ASP A 258 7.68 -5.61 -18.63
N ARG A 259 9.01 -5.60 -18.44
CA ARG A 259 9.71 -6.56 -17.56
C ARG A 259 9.23 -6.48 -16.10
N ILE A 260 8.75 -5.32 -15.63
CA ILE A 260 8.24 -5.17 -14.27
C ILE A 260 7.03 -6.08 -13.97
N ARG A 261 6.27 -6.46 -15.00
CA ARG A 261 5.06 -7.30 -14.90
C ARG A 261 5.35 -8.80 -14.92
N MET A 262 6.58 -9.17 -15.29
CA MET A 262 6.99 -10.55 -15.53
C MET A 262 7.48 -11.20 -14.23
N ASN A 263 6.64 -12.02 -13.61
CA ASN A 263 6.96 -12.80 -12.41
C ASN A 263 7.43 -14.23 -12.74
N ALA A 264 7.06 -14.75 -13.90
CA ALA A 264 7.32 -16.12 -14.32
C ALA A 264 8.62 -16.30 -15.12
N ILE A 265 9.41 -15.24 -15.31
CA ILE A 265 10.60 -15.26 -16.18
C ILE A 265 11.91 -15.57 -15.45
N GLU A 266 11.92 -15.59 -14.12
CA GLU A 266 13.14 -15.90 -13.35
C GLU A 266 13.40 -17.42 -13.35
N HIS A 267 13.96 -17.89 -14.46
CA HIS A 267 14.36 -19.29 -14.67
C HIS A 267 15.42 -19.38 -15.79
N PRO A 268 16.44 -20.27 -15.70
CA PRO A 268 17.51 -20.35 -16.70
C PRO A 268 17.07 -20.60 -18.14
N ASN A 269 15.90 -21.23 -18.33
CA ASN A 269 15.34 -21.50 -19.66
C ASN A 269 14.55 -20.32 -20.24
N ILE A 270 14.35 -19.23 -19.50
CA ILE A 270 13.60 -18.07 -19.95
C ILE A 270 14.57 -16.89 -20.15
N TYR A 271 14.56 -16.34 -21.36
CA TYR A 271 15.33 -15.14 -21.72
C TYR A 271 14.37 -14.02 -22.07
N MET A 272 14.63 -12.81 -21.60
CA MET A 272 13.86 -11.63 -21.98
C MET A 272 14.77 -10.50 -22.44
N ARG A 273 14.37 -9.75 -23.45
CA ARG A 273 15.02 -8.51 -23.89
C ARG A 273 13.98 -7.44 -24.16
N SER A 274 14.15 -6.28 -23.53
CA SER A 274 13.29 -5.13 -23.77
C SER A 274 13.89 -4.20 -24.82
N LEU A 275 13.14 -3.89 -25.88
CA LEU A 275 13.55 -2.99 -26.95
C LEU A 275 12.75 -1.70 -26.90
N ALA A 276 13.36 -0.60 -27.32
CA ALA A 276 12.64 0.62 -27.62
C ALA A 276 12.27 0.65 -29.12
N THR A 277 11.16 1.28 -29.49
CA THR A 277 10.80 1.46 -30.92
C THR A 277 11.87 2.23 -31.71
N ARG A 278 12.59 3.16 -31.05
CA ARG A 278 13.67 4.00 -31.62
C ARG A 278 13.27 4.69 -32.94
N ASP A 279 12.07 5.28 -32.98
CA ASP A 279 11.56 6.03 -34.13
C ASP A 279 12.63 6.97 -34.73
N SER A 280 12.88 6.83 -36.04
CA SER A 280 13.65 7.80 -36.82
C SER A 280 12.70 8.69 -37.61
N PHE A 281 13.17 9.86 -38.06
CA PHE A 281 12.42 10.79 -38.92
C PHE A 281 11.82 10.15 -40.19
N ALA A 282 12.30 8.98 -40.64
CA ALA A 282 11.90 8.34 -41.90
C ALA A 282 10.68 7.39 -41.82
N SER A 283 10.25 6.94 -40.62
CA SER A 283 9.03 6.13 -40.46
C SER A 283 8.39 6.44 -39.10
N PRO A 284 7.59 7.51 -39.00
CA PRO A 284 6.99 7.92 -37.73
C PRO A 284 5.88 6.94 -37.32
N GLY A 285 5.93 6.41 -36.09
CA GLY A 285 4.79 5.69 -35.49
C GLY A 285 4.79 4.17 -35.65
N SER A 286 5.95 3.51 -35.79
CA SER A 286 5.99 2.04 -35.77
C SER A 286 5.97 1.50 -34.33
N GLU A 287 5.14 0.49 -34.12
CA GLU A 287 4.99 -0.25 -32.86
C GLU A 287 6.07 -1.32 -32.62
N ILE A 288 6.97 -1.50 -33.60
CA ILE A 288 8.07 -2.47 -33.55
C ILE A 288 9.44 -1.78 -33.72
N SER A 289 10.49 -2.40 -33.20
CA SER A 289 11.87 -1.98 -33.49
C SER A 289 12.27 -2.40 -34.91
N ARG A 290 13.03 -1.57 -35.61
CA ARG A 290 13.57 -1.90 -36.95
C ARG A 290 14.44 -3.16 -36.95
N ALA A 291 15.11 -3.44 -35.84
CA ALA A 291 15.95 -4.62 -35.69
C ALA A 291 15.17 -5.89 -35.32
N LEU A 292 13.84 -5.81 -35.14
CA LEU A 292 13.03 -6.94 -34.66
C LEU A 292 13.23 -8.24 -35.47
N PRO A 293 13.24 -8.24 -36.82
CA PRO A 293 13.48 -9.47 -37.59
C PRO A 293 14.84 -10.11 -37.28
N ASP A 294 15.88 -9.29 -37.12
CA ASP A 294 17.24 -9.75 -36.83
C ASP A 294 17.33 -10.28 -35.38
N VAL A 295 16.63 -9.66 -34.43
CA VAL A 295 16.57 -10.11 -33.04
C VAL A 295 15.82 -11.43 -32.91
N ILE A 296 14.69 -11.61 -33.62
CA ILE A 296 13.99 -12.89 -33.69
C ILE A 296 14.93 -13.96 -34.26
N ALA A 297 15.64 -13.65 -35.34
CA ALA A 297 16.61 -14.57 -35.94
C ALA A 297 17.72 -14.96 -34.95
N ALA A 298 18.26 -14.01 -34.18
CA ALA A 298 19.25 -14.27 -33.14
C ALA A 298 18.73 -15.26 -32.08
N CYS A 299 17.49 -15.07 -31.60
CA CYS A 299 16.87 -15.98 -30.65
C CYS A 299 16.65 -17.38 -31.25
N LYS A 300 16.24 -17.50 -32.51
CA LYS A 300 16.11 -18.80 -33.18
C LYS A 300 17.46 -19.53 -33.25
N VAL A 301 18.53 -18.83 -33.63
CA VAL A 301 19.88 -19.42 -33.72
C VAL A 301 20.42 -19.81 -32.33
N ALA A 302 20.03 -19.12 -31.27
CA ALA A 302 20.38 -19.48 -29.88
C ALA A 302 19.68 -20.76 -29.35
N GLY A 303 18.83 -21.39 -30.17
CA GLY A 303 18.20 -22.68 -29.89
C GLY A 303 17.09 -22.61 -28.86
N PHE A 304 16.28 -21.56 -28.88
CA PHE A 304 15.04 -21.50 -28.10
C PHE A 304 13.94 -22.32 -28.78
N ASP A 305 13.05 -22.90 -27.99
CA ASP A 305 11.92 -23.72 -28.45
C ASP A 305 10.74 -22.83 -28.87
N LEU A 306 10.61 -21.65 -28.28
CA LEU A 306 9.58 -20.66 -28.59
C LEU A 306 10.14 -19.24 -28.47
N VAL A 307 9.80 -18.37 -29.43
CA VAL A 307 10.03 -16.92 -29.33
C VAL A 307 8.70 -16.19 -29.21
N ILE A 308 8.51 -15.44 -28.14
CA ILE A 308 7.35 -14.59 -27.90
C ILE A 308 7.77 -13.14 -28.14
N VAL A 309 6.98 -12.40 -28.92
CA VAL A 309 7.21 -10.99 -29.20
C VAL A 309 6.00 -10.19 -28.71
N GLU A 310 6.22 -9.22 -27.84
CA GLU A 310 5.21 -8.27 -27.39
C GLU A 310 5.48 -6.89 -28.01
N THR A 311 4.47 -6.31 -28.67
CA THR A 311 4.57 -4.96 -29.26
C THR A 311 4.25 -3.87 -28.26
N SER A 312 4.53 -2.60 -28.60
CA SER A 312 3.97 -1.48 -27.85
C SER A 312 2.45 -1.42 -28.00
N GLY A 313 1.78 -0.52 -27.26
CA GLY A 313 0.35 -0.27 -27.46
C GLY A 313 0.06 0.21 -28.89
N ILE A 314 -0.84 -0.48 -29.59
CA ILE A 314 -1.21 -0.15 -30.98
C ILE A 314 -2.54 0.60 -31.10
N GLY A 315 -2.69 1.36 -32.19
CA GLY A 315 -3.94 1.94 -32.64
C GLY A 315 -4.83 0.92 -33.36
N GLN A 316 -5.94 1.39 -33.95
CA GLN A 316 -6.91 0.52 -34.63
C GLN A 316 -6.38 -0.02 -35.98
N GLY A 317 -5.57 0.74 -36.72
CA GLY A 317 -5.07 0.39 -38.06
C GLY A 317 -3.64 -0.18 -38.10
N ASP A 318 -3.08 -0.57 -36.96
CA ASP A 318 -1.70 -1.06 -36.88
C ASP A 318 -1.68 -2.59 -36.77
N ALA A 319 -0.85 -3.25 -37.59
CA ALA A 319 -0.69 -4.70 -37.63
C ALA A 319 0.74 -5.14 -38.02
N ALA A 320 1.77 -4.33 -37.72
CA ALA A 320 3.13 -4.54 -38.21
C ALA A 320 3.81 -5.79 -37.66
N ILE A 321 3.28 -6.40 -36.59
CA ILE A 321 3.82 -7.66 -36.05
C ILE A 321 3.55 -8.88 -36.95
N VAL A 322 2.45 -8.86 -37.72
CA VAL A 322 1.95 -9.99 -38.50
C VAL A 322 3.00 -10.62 -39.43
N PRO A 323 3.75 -9.87 -40.26
CA PRO A 323 4.75 -10.47 -41.16
C PRO A 323 5.97 -11.08 -40.45
N HIS A 324 6.12 -10.86 -39.14
CA HIS A 324 7.29 -11.30 -38.38
C HIS A 324 7.03 -12.54 -37.51
N VAL A 325 5.77 -12.97 -37.37
CA VAL A 325 5.38 -14.04 -36.45
C VAL A 325 4.57 -15.15 -37.14
N GLY A 326 4.72 -16.39 -36.66
CA GLY A 326 3.96 -17.54 -37.16
C GLY A 326 2.55 -17.61 -36.59
N CYS A 327 2.35 -17.14 -35.36
CA CYS A 327 1.07 -17.08 -34.67
C CYS A 327 0.86 -15.70 -34.07
N SER A 328 -0.34 -15.13 -34.18
CA SER A 328 -0.66 -13.79 -33.70
C SER A 328 -1.82 -13.80 -32.69
N LEU A 329 -1.66 -13.05 -31.60
CA LEU A 329 -2.63 -12.87 -30.54
C LEU A 329 -2.95 -11.39 -30.39
N TYR A 330 -4.20 -11.00 -30.61
CA TYR A 330 -4.69 -9.66 -30.34
C TYR A 330 -5.31 -9.56 -28.95
N VAL A 331 -4.81 -8.65 -28.12
CA VAL A 331 -5.27 -8.40 -26.76
C VAL A 331 -6.03 -7.08 -26.70
N MET A 332 -7.26 -7.12 -26.20
CA MET A 332 -8.13 -5.95 -26.04
C MET A 332 -8.88 -5.99 -24.71
N THR A 333 -9.51 -4.87 -24.33
CA THR A 333 -10.43 -4.81 -23.17
C THR A 333 -11.88 -4.80 -23.64
N PRO A 334 -12.87 -4.96 -22.74
CA PRO A 334 -14.28 -4.79 -23.08
C PRO A 334 -14.66 -3.40 -23.58
N GLU A 335 -13.84 -2.38 -23.29
CA GLU A 335 -14.09 -0.98 -23.66
C GLU A 335 -13.49 -0.63 -25.04
N PHE A 336 -14.18 -0.96 -26.12
CA PHE A 336 -13.80 -0.59 -27.50
C PHE A 336 -14.77 0.40 -28.17
N GLY A 337 -15.75 0.92 -27.42
CA GLY A 337 -16.79 1.80 -27.94
C GLY A 337 -17.96 1.03 -28.56
N ALA A 338 -18.50 1.52 -29.67
CA ALA A 338 -19.61 0.85 -30.36
C ALA A 338 -19.12 -0.40 -31.12
N ALA A 339 -19.99 -1.39 -31.32
CA ALA A 339 -19.67 -2.61 -32.08
C ALA A 339 -19.16 -2.33 -33.51
N SER A 340 -19.57 -1.23 -34.14
CA SER A 340 -19.08 -0.80 -35.46
C SER A 340 -17.61 -0.37 -35.47
N GLN A 341 -16.99 -0.11 -34.31
CA GLN A 341 -15.55 0.15 -34.23
C GLN A 341 -14.73 -1.11 -34.50
N LEU A 342 -15.28 -2.30 -34.25
CA LEU A 342 -14.59 -3.57 -34.51
C LEU A 342 -14.32 -3.79 -36.01
N GLU A 343 -15.11 -3.19 -36.89
CA GLU A 343 -14.91 -3.21 -38.35
C GLU A 343 -13.71 -2.37 -38.80
N LYS A 344 -13.12 -1.56 -37.91
CA LYS A 344 -11.96 -0.70 -38.18
C LYS A 344 -10.67 -1.21 -37.55
N ILE A 345 -10.73 -2.33 -36.83
CA ILE A 345 -9.55 -2.89 -36.16
C ILE A 345 -8.91 -3.89 -37.12
N ASP A 346 -7.89 -3.46 -37.84
CA ASP A 346 -7.18 -4.26 -38.85
C ASP A 346 -6.66 -5.57 -38.24
N MET A 347 -6.20 -5.53 -36.99
CA MET A 347 -5.67 -6.71 -36.32
C MET A 347 -6.72 -7.84 -36.15
N LEU A 348 -8.04 -7.55 -36.19
CA LEU A 348 -9.07 -8.61 -36.14
C LEU A 348 -9.13 -9.44 -37.43
N ASP A 349 -8.67 -8.89 -38.57
CA ASP A 349 -8.55 -9.64 -39.83
C ASP A 349 -7.40 -10.65 -39.78
N PHE A 350 -6.30 -10.27 -39.11
CA PHE A 350 -5.06 -11.06 -39.13
C PHE A 350 -4.88 -11.98 -37.92
N ALA A 351 -5.39 -11.61 -36.74
CA ALA A 351 -5.09 -12.30 -35.48
C ALA A 351 -5.58 -13.75 -35.46
N ASP A 352 -4.69 -14.74 -35.27
CA ASP A 352 -5.10 -16.14 -35.09
C ASP A 352 -6.01 -16.32 -33.86
N PHE A 353 -5.68 -15.61 -32.78
CA PHE A 353 -6.42 -15.62 -31.52
C PHE A 353 -6.73 -14.21 -31.05
N VAL A 354 -7.87 -14.06 -30.35
CA VAL A 354 -8.22 -12.80 -29.68
C VAL A 354 -8.44 -13.05 -28.19
N ALA A 355 -7.78 -12.26 -27.35
CA ALA A 355 -7.98 -12.25 -25.91
C ALA A 355 -8.65 -10.93 -25.50
N ILE A 356 -9.90 -11.03 -25.05
CA ILE A 356 -10.59 -9.93 -24.36
C ILE A 356 -10.19 -10.05 -22.89
N ASN A 357 -9.10 -9.38 -22.54
CA ASN A 357 -8.57 -9.36 -21.19
C ASN A 357 -9.35 -8.37 -20.31
N LYS A 358 -9.17 -8.44 -18.99
CA LYS A 358 -9.97 -7.67 -18.01
C LYS A 358 -11.45 -8.00 -18.10
N PHE A 359 -11.74 -9.31 -18.19
CA PHE A 359 -13.10 -9.82 -18.36
C PHE A 359 -14.02 -9.60 -17.15
N ASP A 360 -13.47 -9.12 -16.04
CA ASP A 360 -14.19 -8.60 -14.87
C ASP A 360 -14.93 -7.27 -15.14
N ARG A 361 -14.56 -6.55 -16.20
CA ARG A 361 -15.17 -5.26 -16.50
C ARG A 361 -16.59 -5.38 -17.04
N LYS A 362 -17.36 -4.33 -16.81
CA LYS A 362 -18.76 -4.25 -17.24
C LYS A 362 -18.87 -4.38 -18.76
N GLY A 363 -19.77 -5.25 -19.22
CA GLY A 363 -20.00 -5.47 -20.65
C GLY A 363 -19.05 -6.48 -21.30
N ALA A 364 -18.18 -7.15 -20.55
CA ALA A 364 -17.25 -8.16 -21.08
C ALA A 364 -17.93 -9.30 -21.87
N ALA A 365 -19.11 -9.77 -21.42
CA ALA A 365 -19.86 -10.80 -22.14
C ALA A 365 -20.40 -10.30 -23.50
N ASP A 366 -20.93 -9.07 -23.54
CA ASP A 366 -21.38 -8.43 -24.79
C ASP A 366 -20.20 -8.17 -25.73
N ALA A 367 -19.09 -7.66 -25.19
CA ALA A 367 -17.83 -7.50 -25.89
C ALA A 367 -17.38 -8.80 -26.56
N GLN A 368 -17.42 -9.92 -25.83
CA GLN A 368 -17.07 -11.22 -26.38
C GLN A 368 -17.99 -11.66 -27.52
N ARG A 369 -19.30 -11.48 -27.36
CA ARG A 369 -20.25 -11.78 -28.43
C ARG A 369 -19.94 -10.98 -29.69
N ASP A 370 -19.71 -9.68 -29.55
CA ASP A 370 -19.55 -8.76 -30.68
C ASP A 370 -18.22 -9.03 -31.41
N VAL A 371 -17.13 -9.25 -30.67
CA VAL A 371 -15.83 -9.64 -31.24
C VAL A 371 -15.88 -11.01 -31.90
N ARG A 372 -16.58 -12.00 -31.33
CA ARG A 372 -16.81 -13.31 -31.98
C ARG A 372 -17.51 -13.18 -33.33
N LYS A 373 -18.58 -12.37 -33.37
CA LYS A 373 -19.31 -12.11 -34.62
C LYS A 373 -18.46 -11.34 -35.64
N GLN A 374 -17.62 -10.41 -35.18
CA GLN A 374 -16.71 -9.71 -36.08
C GLN A 374 -15.65 -10.66 -36.65
N TYR A 375 -14.97 -11.42 -35.79
CA TYR A 375 -13.97 -12.42 -36.19
C TYR A 375 -14.55 -13.42 -37.21
N GLN A 376 -15.79 -13.88 -36.97
CA GLN A 376 -16.51 -14.78 -37.88
C GLN A 376 -16.75 -14.12 -39.25
N ARG A 377 -17.18 -12.84 -39.26
CA ARG A 377 -17.45 -12.06 -40.48
C ARG A 377 -16.18 -11.85 -41.29
N ASN A 378 -15.09 -11.43 -40.64
CA ASN A 378 -13.79 -11.16 -41.28
C ASN A 378 -13.21 -12.39 -42.01
N ARG A 379 -13.58 -13.60 -41.55
CA ARG A 379 -13.12 -14.88 -42.14
C ARG A 379 -14.21 -15.65 -42.90
N GLU A 380 -15.39 -15.06 -43.06
CA GLU A 380 -16.55 -15.68 -43.73
C GLU A 380 -16.95 -17.06 -43.15
N LEU A 381 -16.70 -17.31 -41.86
CA LEU A 381 -16.93 -18.59 -41.18
C LEU A 381 -18.40 -18.79 -40.75
N PHE A 382 -19.35 -18.48 -41.62
CA PHE A 382 -20.79 -18.47 -41.29
C PHE A 382 -21.37 -19.86 -40.98
N LYS A 383 -20.67 -20.94 -41.37
CA LYS A 383 -21.04 -22.33 -41.04
C LYS A 383 -20.61 -22.75 -39.63
N THR A 384 -19.69 -22.03 -39.01
CA THR A 384 -19.18 -22.33 -37.67
C THR A 384 -19.87 -21.41 -36.66
N PRO A 385 -20.45 -21.92 -35.56
CA PRO A 385 -21.07 -21.08 -34.54
C PRO A 385 -20.10 -20.04 -33.96
N PRO A 386 -20.56 -18.81 -33.65
CA PRO A 386 -19.68 -17.78 -33.05
C PRO A 386 -18.99 -18.22 -31.76
N GLY A 387 -19.59 -19.12 -30.98
CA GLY A 387 -19.01 -19.65 -29.74
C GLY A 387 -17.73 -20.46 -29.94
N GLU A 388 -17.50 -20.99 -31.14
CA GLU A 388 -16.30 -21.77 -31.48
C GLU A 388 -15.15 -20.90 -32.01
N MET A 389 -15.41 -19.62 -32.32
CA MET A 389 -14.36 -18.69 -32.74
C MET A 389 -13.27 -18.58 -31.67
N PRO A 390 -11.99 -18.43 -32.04
CA PRO A 390 -10.84 -18.38 -31.13
C PRO A 390 -10.74 -17.02 -30.41
N VAL A 391 -11.85 -16.62 -29.78
CA VAL A 391 -12.01 -15.41 -28.99
C VAL A 391 -12.26 -15.81 -27.54
N PHE A 392 -11.32 -15.45 -26.66
CA PHE A 392 -11.26 -15.85 -25.27
C PHE A 392 -11.46 -14.66 -24.35
N GLY A 393 -12.24 -14.84 -23.28
CA GLY A 393 -12.36 -13.88 -22.18
C GLY A 393 -11.34 -14.21 -21.10
N THR A 394 -10.41 -13.32 -20.81
CA THR A 394 -9.29 -13.60 -19.90
C THR A 394 -9.21 -12.59 -18.77
N MET A 395 -8.69 -13.01 -17.62
CA MET A 395 -8.38 -12.12 -16.50
C MET A 395 -6.94 -12.36 -16.05
N ALA A 396 -5.96 -11.75 -16.72
CA ALA A 396 -4.55 -11.94 -16.37
C ALA A 396 -4.18 -11.46 -14.95
N ALA A 397 -4.98 -10.55 -14.36
CA ALA A 397 -4.79 -10.10 -12.98
C ALA A 397 -5.16 -11.17 -11.95
N ARG A 398 -6.00 -12.14 -12.33
CA ARG A 398 -6.45 -13.23 -11.47
C ARG A 398 -5.50 -14.41 -11.57
N PHE A 399 -4.98 -14.84 -10.43
CA PHE A 399 -4.15 -16.03 -10.38
C PHE A 399 -4.97 -17.27 -10.79
N ASN A 400 -4.35 -18.13 -11.60
CA ASN A 400 -4.94 -19.38 -12.09
C ASN A 400 -6.31 -19.21 -12.78
N ASP A 401 -6.47 -18.11 -13.54
CA ASP A 401 -7.67 -17.86 -14.32
C ASP A 401 -7.94 -19.00 -15.35
N ASP A 402 -9.17 -19.48 -15.36
CA ASP A 402 -9.65 -20.53 -16.27
C ASP A 402 -9.76 -20.03 -17.71
N GLY A 403 -10.10 -18.75 -17.89
CA GLY A 403 -10.08 -18.07 -19.18
C GLY A 403 -8.69 -18.03 -19.83
N VAL A 404 -7.66 -17.64 -19.07
CA VAL A 404 -6.25 -17.67 -19.54
C VAL A 404 -5.80 -19.09 -19.84
N THR A 405 -6.19 -20.07 -19.03
CA THR A 405 -5.85 -21.48 -19.25
C THR A 405 -6.48 -22.02 -20.54
N ALA A 406 -7.72 -21.65 -20.83
CA ALA A 406 -8.38 -21.98 -22.10
C ALA A 406 -7.66 -21.39 -23.32
N LEU A 407 -7.23 -20.11 -23.22
CA LEU A 407 -6.43 -19.47 -24.26
C LEU A 407 -5.10 -20.19 -24.46
N TYR A 408 -4.37 -20.51 -23.38
CA TYR A 408 -3.13 -21.27 -23.41
C TYR A 408 -3.30 -22.62 -24.15
N GLN A 409 -4.32 -23.40 -23.77
CA GLN A 409 -4.58 -24.70 -24.38
C GLN A 409 -4.86 -24.58 -25.88
N ALA A 410 -5.58 -23.54 -26.31
CA ALA A 410 -5.81 -23.30 -27.73
C ALA A 410 -4.54 -22.85 -28.48
N LEU A 411 -3.71 -22.00 -27.87
CA LEU A 411 -2.43 -21.55 -28.43
C LEU A 411 -1.45 -22.71 -28.61
N THR A 412 -1.32 -23.60 -27.62
CA THR A 412 -0.39 -24.74 -27.70
C THR A 412 -0.69 -25.68 -28.87
N VAL A 413 -1.96 -25.91 -29.18
CA VAL A 413 -2.37 -26.71 -30.35
C VAL A 413 -1.87 -26.06 -31.64
N LYS A 414 -2.05 -24.75 -31.81
CA LYS A 414 -1.56 -24.02 -32.99
C LYS A 414 -0.03 -24.03 -33.05
N LEU A 415 0.65 -23.75 -31.95
CA LEU A 415 2.12 -23.71 -31.91
C LEU A 415 2.75 -25.08 -32.18
N ALA A 416 2.11 -26.18 -31.76
CA ALA A 416 2.55 -27.53 -32.09
C ALA A 416 2.53 -27.80 -33.61
N THR A 417 1.52 -27.28 -34.33
CA THR A 417 1.49 -27.37 -35.82
C THR A 417 2.62 -26.58 -36.49
N GLN A 418 3.29 -25.69 -35.76
CA GLN A 418 4.39 -24.85 -36.23
C GLN A 418 5.75 -25.36 -35.76
N GLY A 419 5.82 -26.59 -35.21
CA GLY A 419 7.07 -27.23 -34.80
C GLY A 419 7.40 -27.11 -33.31
N LEU A 420 6.49 -26.62 -32.46
CA LEU A 420 6.69 -26.69 -31.00
C LEU A 420 6.51 -28.14 -30.51
N GLU A 421 7.57 -28.75 -30.01
CA GLU A 421 7.49 -30.08 -29.37
C GLU A 421 6.98 -29.95 -27.93
N LEU A 422 5.85 -30.59 -27.62
CA LEU A 422 5.20 -30.55 -26.31
C LEU A 422 5.06 -31.96 -25.74
N ALA A 423 5.31 -32.09 -24.44
CA ALA A 423 4.96 -33.29 -23.67
C ALA A 423 3.45 -33.26 -23.32
N PRO A 424 2.85 -34.42 -22.94
CA PRO A 424 1.47 -34.44 -22.43
C PRO A 424 1.29 -33.47 -21.26
N GLY A 425 0.35 -32.53 -21.44
CA GLY A 425 0.10 -31.45 -20.49
C GLY A 425 -0.30 -31.94 -19.09
N LYS A 426 0.05 -31.15 -18.07
CA LYS A 426 -0.27 -31.37 -16.66
C LYS A 426 -1.42 -30.49 -16.18
N LEU A 427 -1.75 -29.42 -16.90
CA LEU A 427 -2.88 -28.56 -16.56
C LEU A 427 -4.22 -29.25 -16.88
N PRO A 428 -5.23 -29.10 -16.01
CA PRO A 428 -6.56 -29.64 -16.29
C PRO A 428 -7.18 -28.98 -17.53
N PRO A 429 -7.94 -29.71 -18.36
CA PRO A 429 -8.69 -29.13 -19.47
C PRO A 429 -9.62 -28.02 -18.99
N ALA A 430 -9.56 -26.85 -19.60
CA ALA A 430 -10.44 -25.74 -19.27
C ALA A 430 -11.81 -25.95 -19.96
N PRO A 431 -12.93 -26.03 -19.21
CA PRO A 431 -14.24 -26.31 -19.79
C PRO A 431 -14.91 -25.07 -20.42
N THR A 432 -14.25 -23.91 -20.39
CA THR A 432 -14.80 -22.60 -20.76
C THR A 432 -13.93 -21.89 -21.80
N ARG A 433 -14.46 -20.84 -22.43
CA ARG A 433 -13.72 -19.88 -23.27
C ARG A 433 -13.75 -18.46 -22.71
N HIS A 434 -14.18 -18.30 -21.46
CA HIS A 434 -14.15 -17.03 -20.76
C HIS A 434 -13.94 -17.27 -19.26
N SER A 435 -13.31 -16.31 -18.59
CA SER A 435 -13.18 -16.33 -17.14
C SER A 435 -14.54 -16.42 -16.46
N THR A 436 -14.68 -17.33 -15.50
CA THR A 436 -15.95 -17.55 -14.77
C THR A 436 -16.17 -16.59 -13.59
N GLY A 437 -15.18 -15.74 -13.26
CA GLY A 437 -15.37 -14.59 -12.36
C GLY A 437 -15.91 -14.84 -10.95
N GLN A 438 -15.87 -16.06 -10.42
CA GLN A 438 -16.68 -16.48 -9.25
C GLN A 438 -16.45 -15.73 -7.91
N ASN A 439 -15.45 -14.85 -7.75
CA ASN A 439 -15.07 -14.25 -6.45
C ASN A 439 -14.69 -12.76 -6.52
N ALA A 440 -15.56 -11.87 -7.02
CA ALA A 440 -15.31 -10.42 -6.93
C ALA A 440 -15.31 -9.94 -5.47
N ILE A 441 -14.26 -9.22 -5.04
CA ILE A 441 -14.15 -8.68 -3.67
C ILE A 441 -15.26 -7.65 -3.39
N VAL A 442 -15.45 -6.69 -4.30
CA VAL A 442 -16.57 -5.73 -4.26
C VAL A 442 -17.45 -6.01 -5.48
N PRO A 443 -18.73 -6.37 -5.30
CA PRO A 443 -19.62 -6.65 -6.42
C PRO A 443 -19.80 -5.43 -7.34
N PRO A 444 -19.94 -5.61 -8.67
CA PRO A 444 -20.14 -4.50 -9.61
C PRO A 444 -21.30 -3.55 -9.26
N ALA A 445 -22.36 -4.05 -8.63
CA ALA A 445 -23.51 -3.26 -8.20
C ALA A 445 -23.19 -2.27 -7.06
N ARG A 446 -22.09 -2.50 -6.31
CA ARG A 446 -21.67 -1.66 -5.18
C ARG A 446 -20.52 -0.72 -5.52
N VAL A 447 -20.01 -0.71 -6.75
CA VAL A 447 -18.81 0.04 -7.17
C VAL A 447 -18.84 1.55 -6.84
N ARG A 448 -20.02 2.17 -6.74
CA ARG A 448 -20.18 3.60 -6.42
C ARG A 448 -20.32 3.93 -4.93
N TYR A 449 -20.00 2.99 -4.04
CA TYR A 449 -20.14 3.12 -2.57
C TYR A 449 -19.54 4.42 -2.00
N LEU A 450 -18.38 4.87 -2.49
CA LEU A 450 -17.74 6.10 -2.01
C LEU A 450 -18.54 7.37 -2.35
N SER A 451 -19.15 7.44 -3.55
CA SER A 451 -20.07 8.54 -3.89
C SER A 451 -21.31 8.52 -2.99
N GLU A 452 -21.88 7.33 -2.73
CA GLU A 452 -23.05 7.20 -1.85
C GLU A 452 -22.74 7.65 -0.41
N ILE A 453 -21.52 7.41 0.07
CA ILE A 453 -21.04 7.91 1.37
C ILE A 453 -20.88 9.43 1.35
N ALA A 454 -20.28 9.99 0.30
CA ALA A 454 -20.15 11.44 0.14
C ALA A 454 -21.53 12.12 0.15
N ASP A 455 -22.50 11.57 -0.57
CA ASP A 455 -23.88 12.05 -0.56
C ASP A 455 -24.54 11.95 0.81
N ALA A 456 -24.30 10.86 1.56
CA ALA A 456 -24.82 10.69 2.90
C ALA A 456 -24.25 11.74 3.88
N VAL A 457 -22.95 12.03 3.80
CA VAL A 457 -22.30 13.05 4.64
C VAL A 457 -22.81 14.45 4.26
N ARG A 458 -22.80 14.84 2.98
CA ARG A 458 -23.34 16.14 2.56
C ARG A 458 -24.83 16.27 2.88
N GLY A 459 -25.60 15.18 2.75
CA GLY A 459 -26.99 15.10 3.17
C GLY A 459 -27.18 15.37 4.66
N TYR A 460 -26.29 14.81 5.50
CA TYR A 460 -26.26 15.10 6.93
C TYR A 460 -26.01 16.58 7.21
N HIS A 461 -25.03 17.23 6.56
CA HIS A 461 -24.76 18.66 6.76
C HIS A 461 -25.91 19.56 6.33
N ARG A 462 -26.58 19.25 5.21
CA ARG A 462 -27.80 19.97 4.79
C ARG A 462 -28.91 19.85 5.83
N TRP A 463 -29.12 18.64 6.36
CA TRP A 463 -30.09 18.42 7.43
C TRP A 463 -29.71 19.18 8.71
N VAL A 464 -28.44 19.19 9.11
CA VAL A 464 -27.97 19.97 10.27
C VAL A 464 -28.26 21.47 10.09
N ALA A 465 -27.95 22.03 8.92
CA ALA A 465 -28.18 23.44 8.63
C ALA A 465 -29.68 23.79 8.73
N GLU A 466 -30.54 22.94 8.16
CA GLU A 466 -31.99 23.13 8.21
C GLU A 466 -32.53 23.04 9.64
N GLN A 467 -32.14 22.01 10.40
CA GLN A 467 -32.59 21.84 11.78
C GLN A 467 -32.09 22.96 12.70
N SER A 468 -30.86 23.45 12.49
CA SER A 468 -30.30 24.58 13.24
C SER A 468 -31.06 25.89 12.93
N ARG A 469 -31.41 26.11 11.66
CA ARG A 469 -32.26 27.23 11.25
C ARG A 469 -33.65 27.16 11.89
N ILE A 470 -34.30 25.99 11.86
CA ILE A 470 -35.59 25.77 12.51
C ILE A 470 -35.52 26.05 14.02
N ALA A 471 -34.48 25.55 14.70
CA ALA A 471 -34.29 25.79 16.14
C ALA A 471 -34.12 27.29 16.46
N ARG A 472 -33.31 28.01 15.67
CA ARG A 472 -33.13 29.45 15.78
C ARG A 472 -34.43 30.22 15.58
N GLU A 473 -35.13 29.95 14.48
CA GLU A 473 -36.41 30.60 14.17
C GLU A 473 -37.43 30.32 15.28
N ARG A 474 -37.48 29.09 15.81
CA ARG A 474 -38.34 28.72 16.95
C ARG A 474 -38.04 29.56 18.19
N GLN A 475 -36.76 29.67 18.57
CA GLN A 475 -36.35 30.48 19.71
C GLN A 475 -36.69 31.96 19.50
N GLN A 476 -36.36 32.51 18.33
CA GLN A 476 -36.62 33.92 17.99
C GLN A 476 -38.11 34.26 18.03
N LEU A 477 -38.98 33.37 17.56
CA LEU A 477 -40.43 33.55 17.62
C LEU A 477 -40.93 33.54 19.07
N ARG A 478 -40.45 32.60 19.90
CA ARG A 478 -40.81 32.52 21.33
C ARG A 478 -40.31 33.72 22.12
N GLU A 479 -39.09 34.18 21.86
CA GLU A 479 -38.51 35.35 22.52
C GLU A 479 -39.17 36.65 22.07
N SER A 480 -39.45 36.81 20.77
CA SER A 480 -40.24 37.95 20.26
C SER A 480 -41.61 38.01 20.93
N ARG A 481 -42.29 36.86 21.02
CA ARG A 481 -43.58 36.73 21.71
C ARG A 481 -43.46 37.08 23.20
N ARG A 482 -42.41 36.63 23.89
CA ARG A 482 -42.16 36.99 25.30
C ARG A 482 -41.93 38.49 25.47
N MET A 483 -41.15 39.12 24.59
CA MET A 483 -40.89 40.55 24.60
C MET A 483 -42.18 41.33 24.38
N MET A 484 -42.96 41.01 23.35
CA MET A 484 -44.25 41.67 23.10
C MET A 484 -45.22 41.48 24.28
N ALA A 485 -45.30 40.28 24.87
CA ALA A 485 -46.13 40.04 26.05
C ALA A 485 -45.69 40.86 27.28
N THR A 486 -44.41 41.24 27.37
CA THR A 486 -43.86 42.07 28.45
C THR A 486 -44.16 43.55 28.21
N GLU A 487 -44.05 44.04 26.98
CA GLU A 487 -44.28 45.45 26.58
C GLU A 487 -45.77 45.81 26.38
N CYS A 488 -46.62 44.85 26.00
CA CYS A 488 -48.07 45.07 25.87
C CYS A 488 -48.78 45.20 27.24
N LYS A 489 -48.20 44.66 28.33
CA LYS A 489 -48.76 44.78 29.69
C LYS A 489 -48.77 46.24 30.21
N PRO A 490 -47.70 47.05 30.03
CA PRO A 490 -47.69 48.49 30.32
C PRO A 490 -48.58 49.36 29.42
N LEU A 491 -48.67 49.07 28.12
CA LEU A 491 -49.48 49.85 27.17
C LEU A 491 -50.98 49.75 27.45
N ALA A 492 -51.46 48.56 27.84
CA ALA A 492 -52.85 48.34 28.26
C ALA A 492 -53.24 49.10 29.55
N LYS A 493 -52.27 49.57 30.34
CA LYS A 493 -52.48 50.36 31.57
C LYS A 493 -52.56 51.88 31.34
N ARG A 494 -52.13 52.40 30.18
CA ARG A 494 -52.00 53.85 29.90
C ARG A 494 -53.03 54.44 28.92
N ALA A 495 -53.83 53.63 28.22
CA ALA A 495 -54.79 54.10 27.22
C ALA A 495 -56.24 53.70 27.57
N GLY A 496 -57.18 54.65 27.45
CA GLY A 496 -58.62 54.50 27.70
C GLY A 496 -59.38 53.69 26.63
N ASP A 497 -60.56 54.15 26.19
CA ASP A 497 -61.56 53.38 25.42
C ASP A 497 -61.15 52.86 24.01
N ALA A 498 -59.91 53.08 23.56
CA ALA A 498 -59.28 52.31 22.48
C ALA A 498 -58.96 50.83 22.86
N LYS A 499 -59.43 50.39 24.04
CA LYS A 499 -59.18 49.15 24.77
C LYS A 499 -59.54 47.84 24.06
N ALA A 500 -60.57 47.80 23.22
CA ALA A 500 -61.04 46.53 22.66
C ALA A 500 -60.21 46.10 21.44
N GLN A 501 -59.91 47.05 20.55
CA GLN A 501 -59.20 46.77 19.29
C GLN A 501 -57.71 46.49 19.54
N ALA A 502 -57.00 47.35 20.28
CA ALA A 502 -55.56 47.16 20.55
C ALA A 502 -55.24 45.88 21.37
N ALA A 503 -56.13 45.47 22.29
CA ALA A 503 -55.98 44.22 23.03
C ALA A 503 -56.34 42.97 22.20
N LEU A 504 -57.25 43.11 21.23
CA LEU A 504 -57.61 42.06 20.26
C LEU A 504 -56.49 41.89 19.21
N ASP A 505 -55.89 42.99 18.75
CA ASP A 505 -54.78 43.02 17.81
C ASP A 505 -53.53 42.37 18.45
N CYS A 506 -53.20 42.72 19.70
CA CYS A 506 -52.11 42.06 20.44
C CYS A 506 -52.35 40.55 20.64
N LYS A 507 -53.59 40.12 20.95
CA LYS A 507 -53.93 38.69 21.05
C LYS A 507 -53.79 37.96 19.72
N THR A 508 -54.15 38.61 18.63
CA THR A 508 -54.06 38.05 17.27
C THR A 508 -52.61 37.93 16.83
N GLU A 509 -51.78 38.94 17.11
CA GLU A 509 -50.33 38.92 16.89
C GLU A 509 -49.62 37.86 17.74
N PHE A 510 -50.02 37.69 19.01
CA PHE A 510 -49.49 36.63 19.88
C PHE A 510 -49.85 35.24 19.34
N ALA A 511 -51.10 35.05 18.92
CA ALA A 511 -51.54 33.80 18.33
C ALA A 511 -50.81 33.48 17.02
N ALA A 512 -50.51 34.49 16.19
CA ALA A 512 -49.74 34.32 14.97
C ALA A 512 -48.29 33.87 15.25
N LEU A 513 -47.62 34.49 16.23
CA LEU A 513 -46.27 34.08 16.65
C LEU A 513 -46.25 32.69 17.30
N ASP A 514 -47.23 32.38 18.17
CA ASP A 514 -47.37 31.08 18.81
C ASP A 514 -47.64 29.98 17.77
N ALA A 515 -48.45 30.26 16.74
CA ALA A 515 -48.71 29.33 15.64
C ALA A 515 -47.46 29.06 14.78
N LEU A 516 -46.69 30.11 14.44
CA LEU A 516 -45.42 29.93 13.72
C LEU A 516 -44.39 29.17 14.57
N ALA A 517 -44.32 29.41 15.87
CA ALA A 517 -43.42 28.69 16.78
C ALA A 517 -43.83 27.21 16.90
N ALA A 518 -45.13 26.90 16.94
CA ALA A 518 -45.65 25.54 16.94
C ALA A 518 -45.35 24.81 15.61
N ASP A 519 -45.48 25.50 14.47
CA ASP A 519 -45.06 24.97 13.16
C ASP A 519 -43.56 24.63 13.13
N ARG A 520 -42.70 25.49 13.69
CA ARG A 520 -41.27 25.17 13.82
C ARG A 520 -40.99 24.01 14.76
N ASP A 521 -41.71 23.90 15.87
CA ASP A 521 -41.56 22.76 16.78
C ASP A 521 -41.97 21.43 16.12
N ALA A 522 -42.99 21.44 15.25
CA ALA A 522 -43.41 20.27 14.47
C ALA A 522 -42.42 19.88 13.35
N LYS A 523 -41.71 20.86 12.77
CA LYS A 523 -40.67 20.63 11.76
C LYS A 523 -39.31 20.21 12.35
N LEU A 524 -39.11 20.42 13.64
CA LEU A 524 -37.89 20.01 14.33
C LEU A 524 -37.90 18.50 14.54
N ASP A 525 -36.86 17.83 14.05
CA ASP A 525 -36.69 16.39 14.17
C ASP A 525 -36.65 15.95 15.64
N ALA A 526 -37.18 14.75 15.93
CA ALA A 526 -37.27 14.23 17.29
C ALA A 526 -35.91 14.16 18.01
N ARG A 527 -34.82 13.85 17.27
CA ARG A 527 -33.46 13.84 17.82
C ARG A 527 -32.99 15.26 18.12
N ALA A 528 -33.22 16.20 17.21
CA ALA A 528 -32.84 17.60 17.39
C ALA A 528 -33.55 18.23 18.61
N LYS A 529 -34.85 17.96 18.75
CA LYS A 529 -35.65 18.35 19.91
C LYS A 529 -35.08 17.80 21.21
N LYS A 530 -34.79 16.48 21.26
CA LYS A 530 -34.19 15.84 22.44
C LYS A 530 -32.81 16.41 22.80
N LEU A 531 -31.97 16.76 21.82
CA LEU A 531 -30.67 17.37 22.07
C LEU A 531 -30.80 18.75 22.74
N LEU A 532 -31.73 19.59 22.28
CA LEU A 532 -31.99 20.89 22.89
C LEU A 532 -32.58 20.75 24.30
N GLU A 533 -33.52 19.82 24.51
CA GLU A 533 -34.11 19.52 25.83
C GLU A 533 -33.07 19.00 26.84
N MET A 534 -32.08 18.23 26.37
CA MET A 534 -31.02 17.68 27.22
C MET A 534 -29.89 18.67 27.49
N TRP A 535 -29.73 19.73 26.69
CA TRP A 535 -28.61 20.66 26.81
C TRP A 535 -28.43 21.29 28.21
N PRO A 536 -29.49 21.76 28.91
CA PRO A 536 -29.34 22.25 30.28
C PRO A 536 -28.82 21.18 31.26
N LYS A 537 -29.26 19.92 31.10
CA LYS A 537 -28.78 18.79 31.90
C LYS A 537 -27.32 18.46 31.59
N THR A 538 -26.93 18.51 30.32
CA THR A 538 -25.53 18.38 29.89
C THR A 538 -24.66 19.46 30.55
N LYS A 539 -25.07 20.74 30.48
CA LYS A 539 -24.34 21.82 31.15
C LYS A 539 -24.17 21.58 32.65
N ALA A 540 -25.22 21.13 33.34
CA ALA A 540 -25.16 20.80 34.76
C ALA A 540 -24.20 19.62 35.04
N ALA A 541 -24.26 18.57 34.22
CA ALA A 541 -23.42 17.38 34.40
C ALA A 541 -21.92 17.66 34.24
N TYR A 542 -21.55 18.60 33.37
CA TYR A 542 -20.15 19.04 33.18
C TYR A 542 -19.77 20.27 34.03
N ALA A 543 -20.66 20.76 34.90
CA ALA A 543 -20.39 21.92 35.76
C ALA A 543 -19.77 21.57 37.12
N GLY A 544 -20.01 20.36 37.61
CA GLY A 544 -19.49 19.88 38.90
C GLY A 544 -18.01 19.48 38.87
N ASP A 545 -17.51 19.04 40.03
CA ASP A 545 -16.15 18.52 40.17
C ASP A 545 -16.03 17.02 39.78
N GLU A 546 -17.15 16.30 39.71
CA GLU A 546 -17.21 14.87 39.34
C GLU A 546 -18.32 14.59 38.32
N TYR A 547 -18.08 13.61 37.44
CA TYR A 547 -19.06 13.04 36.53
C TYR A 547 -19.39 11.61 36.98
N VAL A 548 -20.66 11.37 37.30
CA VAL A 548 -21.12 10.10 37.86
C VAL A 548 -21.90 9.32 36.82
N VAL A 549 -21.43 8.13 36.46
CA VAL A 549 -22.14 7.19 35.59
C VAL A 549 -22.48 5.94 36.39
N LYS A 550 -23.78 5.60 36.44
CA LYS A 550 -24.23 4.34 37.02
C LYS A 550 -24.37 3.28 35.92
N ILE A 551 -23.49 2.28 35.93
CA ILE A 551 -23.55 1.13 35.02
C ILE A 551 -23.93 -0.09 35.84
N ARG A 552 -25.19 -0.54 35.71
CA ARG A 552 -25.78 -1.59 36.56
C ARG A 552 -25.62 -1.23 38.06
N ASP A 553 -24.91 -2.04 38.83
CA ASP A 553 -24.69 -1.85 40.27
C ASP A 553 -23.38 -1.11 40.60
N ARG A 554 -22.58 -0.73 39.60
CA ARG A 554 -21.33 0.02 39.79
C ARG A 554 -21.52 1.50 39.46
N GLU A 555 -21.12 2.35 40.40
CA GLU A 555 -20.99 3.79 40.21
C GLU A 555 -19.54 4.10 39.82
N ILE A 556 -19.35 4.68 38.64
CA ILE A 556 -18.04 5.15 38.17
C ILE A 556 -18.05 6.67 38.30
N ARG A 557 -17.11 7.19 39.10
CA ARG A 557 -16.90 8.62 39.30
C ARG A 557 -15.63 9.04 38.57
N THR A 558 -15.76 10.05 37.71
CA THR A 558 -14.63 10.62 36.98
C THR A 558 -14.45 12.07 37.43
N ALA A 559 -13.26 12.44 37.90
CA ALA A 559 -12.95 13.83 38.22
C ALA A 559 -13.04 14.69 36.95
N LEU A 560 -13.74 15.83 37.03
CA LEU A 560 -13.96 16.76 35.92
C LEU A 560 -13.02 17.96 35.92
N THR A 561 -12.37 18.21 37.05
CA THR A 561 -11.49 19.38 37.23
C THR A 561 -10.08 18.96 37.62
N THR A 562 -9.10 19.74 37.18
CA THR A 562 -7.71 19.69 37.66
C THR A 562 -7.35 21.08 38.15
N THR A 563 -6.80 21.19 39.35
CA THR A 563 -6.42 22.48 39.93
C THR A 563 -4.96 22.78 39.61
N THR A 564 -4.70 23.94 39.01
CA THR A 564 -3.33 24.40 38.69
C THR A 564 -2.59 24.86 39.95
N LEU A 565 -1.26 25.06 39.84
CA LEU A 565 -0.46 25.64 40.93
C LEU A 565 -0.95 27.04 41.35
N SER A 566 -1.55 27.80 40.44
CA SER A 566 -2.15 29.11 40.72
C SER A 566 -3.55 29.05 41.36
N GLY A 567 -4.07 27.84 41.63
CA GLY A 567 -5.42 27.64 42.18
C GLY A 567 -6.55 27.68 41.14
N THR A 568 -6.24 27.76 39.85
CA THR A 568 -7.26 27.75 38.79
C THR A 568 -7.84 26.36 38.63
N LYS A 569 -9.17 26.21 38.75
CA LYS A 569 -9.88 24.97 38.42
C LYS A 569 -10.08 24.85 36.91
N LEU A 570 -9.25 24.06 36.23
CA LEU A 570 -9.39 23.78 34.81
C LEU A 570 -10.28 22.56 34.59
N ARG A 571 -11.27 22.64 33.68
CA ARG A 571 -12.16 21.53 33.35
C ARG A 571 -11.54 20.61 32.29
N LYS A 572 -11.76 19.29 32.43
CA LYS A 572 -11.43 18.30 31.41
C LYS A 572 -12.19 18.57 30.10
N VAL A 573 -13.48 18.89 30.17
CA VAL A 573 -14.30 19.23 28.99
C VAL A 573 -14.92 20.62 29.18
N ALA A 574 -14.57 21.55 28.30
CA ALA A 574 -15.17 22.89 28.26
C ALA A 574 -16.38 22.91 27.31
N LEU A 575 -17.50 23.49 27.76
CA LEU A 575 -18.72 23.61 26.95
C LEU A 575 -18.87 25.04 26.40
N PRO A 576 -19.44 25.23 25.21
CA PRO A 576 -19.72 26.55 24.69
C PRO A 576 -20.78 27.27 25.54
N ALA A 577 -20.64 28.60 25.62
CA ALA A 577 -21.58 29.50 26.31
C ALA A 577 -22.59 30.15 25.33
N PHE A 578 -22.97 29.45 24.26
CA PHE A 578 -23.95 29.95 23.30
C PHE A 578 -25.34 30.12 23.94
N GLU A 579 -26.04 31.17 23.52
CA GLU A 579 -27.43 31.43 23.89
C GLU A 579 -28.42 31.09 22.76
N ASP A 580 -27.98 31.18 21.51
CA ASP A 580 -28.78 30.80 20.34
C ASP A 580 -28.95 29.28 20.26
N GLU A 581 -30.20 28.81 20.34
CA GLU A 581 -30.56 27.40 20.19
C GLU A 581 -30.13 26.83 18.83
N GLY A 582 -30.05 27.66 17.79
CA GLY A 582 -29.51 27.28 16.49
C GLY A 582 -28.03 26.90 16.55
N GLU A 583 -27.20 27.73 17.18
CA GLU A 583 -25.76 27.42 17.35
C GLU A 583 -25.54 26.26 18.33
N ILE A 584 -26.32 26.18 19.41
CA ILE A 584 -26.27 25.03 20.34
C ILE A 584 -26.57 23.72 19.60
N LEU A 585 -27.62 23.68 18.78
CA LEU A 585 -28.00 22.48 18.04
C LEU A 585 -26.95 22.15 16.96
N ARG A 586 -26.49 23.16 16.21
CA ARG A 586 -25.44 23.02 15.20
C ARG A 586 -24.19 22.39 15.83
N TRP A 587 -23.74 22.92 16.96
CA TRP A 587 -22.57 22.40 17.67
C TRP A 587 -22.80 20.96 18.16
N GLN A 588 -23.94 20.65 18.79
CA GLN A 588 -24.24 19.28 19.26
C GLN A 588 -24.34 18.26 18.11
N LEU A 589 -24.71 18.68 16.91
CA LEU A 589 -24.80 17.80 15.74
C LEU A 589 -23.47 17.66 14.99
N ARG A 590 -22.62 18.70 14.96
CA ARG A 590 -21.36 18.65 14.19
C ARG A 590 -20.16 18.25 15.04
N GLU A 591 -20.12 18.71 16.28
CA GLU A 591 -18.93 18.68 17.14
C GLU A 591 -19.33 18.49 18.59
N ASN A 592 -20.18 17.51 18.89
CA ASN A 592 -20.61 17.25 20.26
C ASN A 592 -19.44 16.99 21.22
N VAL A 593 -19.72 16.94 22.52
CA VAL A 593 -18.74 16.51 23.54
C VAL A 593 -18.10 15.16 23.18
N PRO A 594 -16.85 14.91 23.60
CA PRO A 594 -16.24 13.59 23.45
C PRO A 594 -17.17 12.47 23.95
N GLY A 595 -17.20 11.35 23.22
CA GLY A 595 -18.05 10.20 23.54
C GLY A 595 -19.51 10.32 23.09
N SER A 596 -19.89 11.40 22.41
CA SER A 596 -21.24 11.60 21.83
C SER A 596 -21.17 11.79 20.32
N PHE A 597 -22.13 11.21 19.58
CA PHE A 597 -22.21 11.35 18.12
C PHE A 597 -22.18 12.83 17.68
N PRO A 598 -21.42 13.20 16.62
CA PRO A 598 -20.68 12.33 15.70
C PRO A 598 -19.23 12.03 16.11
N PHE A 599 -18.93 12.11 17.41
CA PHE A 599 -17.63 11.75 18.00
C PHE A 599 -16.43 12.57 17.49
N THR A 600 -16.69 13.76 16.93
CA THR A 600 -15.68 14.66 16.36
C THR A 600 -14.55 14.93 17.34
N ALA A 601 -14.86 15.20 18.62
CA ALA A 601 -13.89 15.49 19.67
C ALA A 601 -13.32 14.25 20.39
N GLY A 602 -13.69 13.04 19.95
CA GLY A 602 -13.23 11.78 20.54
C GLY A 602 -14.36 10.77 20.74
N VAL A 603 -14.02 9.49 20.68
CA VAL A 603 -14.96 8.37 20.76
C VAL A 603 -15.33 7.95 22.19
N PHE A 604 -14.57 8.42 23.18
CA PHE A 604 -14.80 8.18 24.61
C PHE A 604 -15.12 9.50 25.33
N ALA A 605 -15.89 9.42 26.41
CA ALA A 605 -16.30 10.59 27.18
C ALA A 605 -15.11 11.34 27.81
N PHE A 606 -14.13 10.58 28.31
CA PHE A 606 -12.89 11.08 28.89
C PHE A 606 -11.72 10.17 28.50
N LYS A 607 -10.50 10.71 28.52
CA LYS A 607 -9.25 9.94 28.37
C LYS A 607 -9.10 8.94 29.53
N ARG A 608 -8.34 7.86 29.29
CA ARG A 608 -8.07 6.84 30.32
C ARG A 608 -7.10 7.41 31.37
N GLU A 609 -7.40 7.23 32.65
CA GLU A 609 -6.56 7.77 33.75
C GLU A 609 -5.28 6.94 34.01
N ASN A 610 -5.33 5.62 33.78
CA ASN A 610 -4.24 4.68 34.10
C ASN A 610 -3.60 4.02 32.87
N GLU A 611 -3.95 4.48 31.66
CA GLU A 611 -3.44 3.92 30.41
C GLU A 611 -3.17 5.06 29.43
N ASP A 612 -1.95 5.60 29.49
CA ASP A 612 -1.47 6.59 28.54
C ASP A 612 -1.53 6.00 27.10
N PRO A 613 -1.80 6.82 26.07
CA PRO A 613 -1.88 6.34 24.69
C PRO A 613 -0.54 5.86 24.12
N THR A 614 0.54 6.01 24.90
CA THR A 614 1.91 5.66 24.54
C THR A 614 2.00 4.20 24.11
N ARG A 615 2.50 4.00 22.90
CA ARG A 615 2.80 2.70 22.32
C ARG A 615 4.09 2.84 21.53
N MET A 616 5.18 2.30 22.06
CA MET A 616 6.49 2.40 21.43
C MET A 616 6.73 1.24 20.49
N PHE A 617 7.21 1.58 19.30
CA PHE A 617 7.62 0.66 18.26
C PHE A 617 8.99 0.09 18.63
N ALA A 618 9.11 -1.25 18.67
CA ALA A 618 10.36 -1.93 18.97
C ALA A 618 10.48 -3.23 18.17
N GLY A 619 11.71 -3.54 17.77
CA GLY A 619 12.05 -4.75 17.04
C GLY A 619 13.45 -4.61 16.49
N GLU A 620 14.36 -5.46 16.94
CA GLU A 620 15.75 -5.50 16.50
C GLU A 620 16.37 -6.85 16.84
N GLY A 621 17.16 -7.39 15.92
CA GLY A 621 17.92 -8.62 16.12
C GLY A 621 17.01 -9.85 16.19
N ASP A 622 17.33 -10.73 17.12
CA ASP A 622 16.58 -11.96 17.36
C ASP A 622 15.39 -11.73 18.34
N PRO A 623 14.51 -12.74 18.51
CA PRO A 623 13.37 -12.64 19.42
C PRO A 623 13.78 -12.33 20.87
N PHE A 624 14.96 -12.76 21.30
CA PHE A 624 15.45 -12.59 22.66
C PHE A 624 15.83 -11.14 22.95
N ARG A 625 16.55 -10.47 22.04
CA ARG A 625 16.91 -9.05 22.17
C ARG A 625 15.67 -8.18 22.18
N THR A 626 14.74 -8.43 21.28
CA THR A 626 13.48 -7.67 21.24
C THR A 626 12.63 -7.90 22.49
N ASN A 627 12.56 -9.13 23.01
CA ASN A 627 11.89 -9.40 24.28
C ASN A 627 12.49 -8.60 25.45
N ARG A 628 13.83 -8.56 25.58
CA ARG A 628 14.52 -7.73 26.59
C ARG A 628 14.13 -6.26 26.46
N ARG A 629 14.07 -5.74 25.24
CA ARG A 629 13.66 -4.35 24.97
C ARG A 629 12.19 -4.11 25.35
N PHE A 630 11.28 -5.05 25.10
CA PHE A 630 9.89 -4.92 25.56
C PHE A 630 9.78 -4.85 27.09
N HIS A 631 10.54 -5.67 27.82
CA HIS A 631 10.57 -5.61 29.28
C HIS A 631 11.12 -4.28 29.79
N LEU A 632 12.16 -3.74 29.15
CA LEU A 632 12.70 -2.40 29.47
C LEU A 632 11.66 -1.30 29.25
N LEU A 633 11.01 -1.28 28.08
CA LEU A 633 10.05 -0.23 27.72
C LEU A 633 8.77 -0.30 28.54
N ALA A 634 8.37 -1.50 28.94
CA ALA A 634 7.17 -1.70 29.74
C ALA A 634 7.45 -1.70 31.25
N ASP A 635 8.71 -1.52 31.70
CA ASP A 635 9.06 -1.50 33.12
C ASP A 635 8.24 -0.42 33.84
N ARG A 636 7.73 -0.77 35.04
CA ARG A 636 6.91 0.09 35.90
C ARG A 636 5.63 0.65 35.28
N MET A 637 5.25 0.27 34.05
CA MET A 637 3.97 0.64 33.45
C MET A 637 2.87 -0.35 33.88
N PRO A 638 1.72 0.12 34.38
CA PRO A 638 0.61 -0.76 34.78
C PRO A 638 -0.08 -1.41 33.57
N ALA A 639 -0.04 -0.78 32.39
CA ALA A 639 -0.54 -1.33 31.14
C ALA A 639 0.61 -1.66 30.18
N LYS A 640 0.63 -2.88 29.63
CA LYS A 640 1.67 -3.39 28.75
C LYS A 640 1.22 -3.24 27.29
N ARG A 641 1.58 -2.13 26.64
CA ARG A 641 1.18 -1.82 25.25
C ARG A 641 2.36 -1.99 24.29
N LEU A 642 2.58 -3.21 23.82
CA LEU A 642 3.73 -3.56 22.98
C LEU A 642 3.45 -3.26 21.50
N SER A 643 4.46 -2.83 20.75
CA SER A 643 4.35 -2.69 19.29
C SER A 643 5.58 -3.26 18.60
N THR A 644 5.34 -4.24 17.74
CA THR A 644 6.39 -5.08 17.15
C THR A 644 6.69 -4.65 15.73
N ALA A 645 7.97 -4.39 15.47
CA ALA A 645 8.55 -4.18 14.15
C ALA A 645 9.28 -5.43 13.69
N PHE A 646 8.92 -6.01 12.54
CA PHE A 646 9.60 -7.20 12.01
C PHE A 646 10.69 -6.81 11.02
N ASP A 647 11.74 -7.63 10.93
CA ASP A 647 12.79 -7.44 9.93
C ASP A 647 12.23 -7.59 8.51
N SER A 648 12.96 -7.05 7.53
CA SER A 648 12.51 -7.09 6.13
C SER A 648 12.33 -8.53 5.61
N VAL A 649 13.10 -9.50 6.10
CA VAL A 649 12.97 -10.92 5.73
C VAL A 649 11.59 -11.47 6.14
N THR A 650 11.19 -11.23 7.39
CA THR A 650 9.88 -11.60 7.94
C THR A 650 8.76 -10.82 7.26
N LEU A 651 8.93 -9.52 7.02
CA LEU A 651 7.91 -8.67 6.37
C LEU A 651 7.52 -9.20 4.98
N TYR A 652 8.45 -9.83 4.27
CA TYR A 652 8.22 -10.44 2.96
C TYR A 652 7.93 -11.95 3.02
N GLY A 653 7.72 -12.51 4.22
CA GLY A 653 7.31 -13.90 4.39
C GLY A 653 8.40 -14.92 4.06
N ASN A 654 9.68 -14.55 4.17
CA ASN A 654 10.81 -15.44 3.91
C ASN A 654 11.42 -15.96 5.21
N ASP A 655 12.11 -17.10 5.10
CA ASP A 655 12.97 -17.60 6.17
C ASP A 655 14.36 -16.94 6.07
N PRO A 656 15.12 -16.80 7.17
CA PRO A 656 16.52 -16.40 7.12
C PRO A 656 17.36 -17.40 6.30
N ASP A 657 18.34 -16.90 5.55
CA ASP A 657 19.17 -17.68 4.63
C ASP A 657 20.62 -17.14 4.60
N LEU A 658 21.58 -18.00 4.25
CA LEU A 658 23.00 -17.65 4.09
C LEU A 658 23.28 -16.80 2.85
N ARG A 659 22.36 -16.74 1.88
CA ARG A 659 22.51 -15.90 0.69
C ARG A 659 22.73 -14.44 1.12
N PRO A 660 23.80 -13.76 0.66
CA PRO A 660 24.22 -12.48 1.25
C PRO A 660 23.15 -11.38 1.25
N ASP A 661 22.31 -11.33 0.22
CA ASP A 661 21.22 -10.35 0.10
C ASP A 661 20.04 -10.61 1.06
N ILE A 662 19.94 -11.82 1.64
CA ILE A 662 19.04 -12.16 2.74
C ILE A 662 19.78 -12.03 4.07
N TYR A 663 20.96 -12.66 4.20
CA TYR A 663 21.75 -12.70 5.44
C TYR A 663 22.08 -11.30 5.99
N GLY A 664 22.41 -10.36 5.11
CA GLY A 664 22.66 -8.96 5.48
C GLY A 664 21.44 -8.26 6.10
N LYS A 665 20.23 -8.80 5.92
CA LYS A 665 18.96 -8.20 6.34
C LYS A 665 18.30 -8.89 7.54
N VAL A 666 18.74 -10.09 7.90
CA VAL A 666 18.20 -10.84 9.05
C VAL A 666 18.41 -10.05 10.34
N GLY A 667 17.31 -9.74 11.05
CA GLY A 667 17.31 -9.00 12.31
C GLY A 667 17.66 -7.49 12.20
N ASN A 668 17.83 -6.98 10.98
CA ASN A 668 18.05 -5.55 10.75
C ASN A 668 16.70 -4.83 10.56
N SER A 669 16.59 -3.62 11.12
CA SER A 669 15.38 -2.78 11.04
C SER A 669 14.12 -3.41 11.63
N GLY A 670 14.26 -4.48 12.42
CA GLY A 670 13.15 -5.24 12.99
C GLY A 670 13.61 -6.58 13.59
N VAL A 671 12.69 -7.25 14.28
CA VAL A 671 12.93 -8.60 14.84
C VAL A 671 12.76 -9.68 13.77
N SER A 672 13.66 -10.67 13.75
CA SER A 672 13.55 -11.82 12.85
C SER A 672 12.66 -12.92 13.44
N ILE A 673 11.57 -13.28 12.75
CA ILE A 673 10.62 -14.32 13.17
C ILE A 673 10.35 -15.25 11.99
N ALA A 674 10.78 -16.50 12.10
CA ALA A 674 10.57 -17.50 11.05
C ALA A 674 9.63 -18.63 11.49
N THR A 675 9.50 -18.86 12.79
CA THR A 675 8.76 -20.00 13.36
C THR A 675 7.82 -19.59 14.50
N LEU A 676 6.88 -20.46 14.86
CA LEU A 676 6.04 -20.29 16.05
C LEU A 676 6.88 -20.18 17.33
N ASP A 677 7.99 -20.91 17.42
CA ASP A 677 8.85 -20.92 18.60
C ASP A 677 9.58 -19.59 18.79
N ASP A 678 9.93 -18.90 17.71
CA ASP A 678 10.48 -17.54 17.78
C ASP A 678 9.46 -16.56 18.39
N LEU A 679 8.20 -16.67 17.98
CA LEU A 679 7.14 -15.79 18.42
C LEU A 679 6.74 -16.06 19.89
N LYS A 680 6.85 -17.31 20.34
CA LYS A 680 6.76 -17.65 21.78
C LYS A 680 7.85 -17.00 22.60
N VAL A 681 9.10 -17.03 22.13
CA VAL A 681 10.24 -16.36 22.80
C VAL A 681 10.00 -14.85 22.85
N LEU A 682 9.58 -14.24 21.74
CA LEU A 682 9.36 -12.80 21.62
C LEU A 682 8.44 -12.23 22.71
N TYR A 683 7.37 -12.95 23.04
CA TYR A 683 6.39 -12.52 24.05
C TYR A 683 6.49 -13.26 25.39
N SER A 684 7.58 -13.97 25.63
CA SER A 684 7.81 -14.64 26.91
C SER A 684 7.82 -13.64 28.08
N GLY A 685 7.15 -14.01 29.17
CA GLY A 685 6.97 -13.14 30.35
C GLY A 685 5.83 -12.13 30.26
N PHE A 686 5.10 -12.05 29.14
CA PHE A 686 3.88 -11.25 29.00
C PHE A 686 2.65 -12.16 28.89
N ASP A 687 1.68 -12.03 29.79
CA ASP A 687 0.39 -12.72 29.67
C ASP A 687 -0.45 -12.05 28.58
N LEU A 688 -0.59 -12.71 27.43
CA LEU A 688 -1.30 -12.20 26.25
C LEU A 688 -2.82 -12.14 26.43
N CYS A 689 -3.36 -12.81 27.46
CA CYS A 689 -4.78 -12.77 27.84
C CYS A 689 -5.06 -11.77 28.98
N ASP A 690 -4.03 -11.13 29.53
CA ASP A 690 -4.23 -10.12 30.59
C ASP A 690 -5.00 -8.91 30.03
N PRO A 691 -6.04 -8.42 30.72
CA PRO A 691 -6.83 -7.28 30.27
C PRO A 691 -6.02 -5.97 30.19
N ALA A 692 -4.86 -5.84 30.79
CA ALA A 692 -3.94 -4.70 30.71
C ALA A 692 -2.81 -4.89 29.68
N THR A 693 -2.73 -6.06 29.03
CA THR A 693 -1.75 -6.32 27.96
C THR A 693 -2.41 -6.17 26.59
N SER A 694 -1.72 -5.52 25.64
CA SER A 694 -2.15 -5.51 24.24
C SER A 694 -0.97 -5.39 23.29
N VAL A 695 -0.90 -6.30 22.33
CA VAL A 695 0.19 -6.38 21.35
C VAL A 695 -0.26 -5.85 20.00
N SER A 696 0.51 -4.94 19.42
CA SER A 696 0.36 -4.50 18.03
C SER A 696 1.48 -5.09 17.19
N MET A 697 1.15 -5.68 16.04
CA MET A 697 2.12 -6.30 15.12
C MET A 697 2.00 -5.63 13.75
N THR A 698 3.05 -4.93 13.33
CA THR A 698 3.11 -4.26 12.01
C THR A 698 3.61 -5.24 10.97
N ILE A 699 2.68 -6.01 10.41
CA ILE A 699 2.92 -7.02 9.37
C ILE A 699 1.78 -6.95 8.35
N ASN A 700 2.09 -7.11 7.06
CA ASN A 700 1.12 -7.00 5.96
C ASN A 700 1.06 -8.27 5.09
N GLY A 701 2.01 -8.46 4.18
CA GLY A 701 2.01 -9.59 3.22
C GLY A 701 1.74 -10.96 3.86
N PRO A 702 2.56 -11.40 4.84
CA PRO A 702 2.37 -12.67 5.53
C PRO A 702 1.60 -12.51 6.87
N ALA A 703 0.83 -11.43 7.04
CA ALA A 703 0.06 -11.17 8.26
C ALA A 703 -0.84 -12.34 8.69
N PRO A 704 -1.52 -13.09 7.80
CA PRO A 704 -2.30 -14.25 8.21
C PRO A 704 -1.46 -15.33 8.91
N SER A 705 -0.24 -15.58 8.44
CA SER A 705 0.66 -16.59 9.01
C SER A 705 1.19 -16.13 10.38
N ILE A 706 1.65 -14.88 10.49
CA ILE A 706 2.14 -14.32 11.76
C ILE A 706 1.01 -14.22 12.79
N LEU A 707 -0.20 -13.84 12.38
CA LEU A 707 -1.37 -13.82 13.27
C LEU A 707 -1.71 -15.23 13.77
N ALA A 708 -1.67 -16.24 12.90
CA ALA A 708 -1.88 -17.62 13.32
C ALA A 708 -0.82 -18.09 14.32
N MET A 709 0.45 -17.72 14.11
CA MET A 709 1.52 -17.98 15.08
C MET A 709 1.26 -17.27 16.42
N TYR A 710 0.84 -16.00 16.39
CA TYR A 710 0.51 -15.23 17.60
C TYR A 710 -0.64 -15.84 18.40
N LEU A 711 -1.75 -16.20 17.74
CA LEU A 711 -2.89 -16.82 18.43
C LEU A 711 -2.51 -18.19 19.00
N ASN A 712 -1.68 -18.97 18.31
CA ASN A 712 -1.15 -20.21 18.85
C ASN A 712 -0.21 -19.98 20.04
N ALA A 713 0.63 -18.94 20.02
CA ALA A 713 1.48 -18.59 21.16
C ALA A 713 0.64 -18.20 22.39
N ALA A 714 -0.44 -17.41 22.21
CA ALA A 714 -1.37 -17.08 23.29
C ALA A 714 -2.09 -18.31 23.85
N ILE A 715 -2.53 -19.22 22.98
CA ILE A 715 -3.17 -20.49 23.37
C ILE A 715 -2.20 -21.37 24.16
N ASP A 716 -0.97 -21.52 23.66
CA ASP A 716 0.06 -22.34 24.31
C ASP A 716 0.44 -21.78 25.69
N GLN A 717 0.48 -20.45 25.87
CA GLN A 717 0.66 -19.82 27.20
C GLN A 717 -0.41 -20.25 28.21
N GLN A 718 -1.68 -20.32 27.81
CA GLN A 718 -2.76 -20.73 28.71
C GLN A 718 -2.75 -22.23 28.97
N PHE A 719 -2.28 -23.04 28.02
CA PHE A 719 -2.00 -24.45 28.24
C PHE A 719 -0.87 -24.67 29.26
N ASP A 720 0.23 -23.92 29.12
CA ASP A 720 1.36 -23.98 30.05
C ASP A 720 0.93 -23.54 31.45
N LYS A 721 0.13 -22.48 31.56
CA LYS A 721 -0.47 -22.01 32.82
C LYS A 721 -1.37 -23.08 33.44
N PHE A 722 -2.24 -23.72 32.66
CA PHE A 722 -3.07 -24.82 33.15
C PHE A 722 -2.22 -25.98 33.68
N ARG A 723 -1.18 -26.38 32.95
CA ARG A 723 -0.25 -27.44 33.39
C ARG A 723 0.47 -27.07 34.68
N ALA A 724 0.92 -25.83 34.81
CA ALA A 724 1.56 -25.33 36.02
C ALA A 724 0.60 -25.31 37.22
N ASP A 725 -0.64 -24.85 37.03
CA ASP A 725 -1.63 -24.71 38.10
C ASP A 725 -2.24 -26.06 38.53
N ASN A 726 -2.31 -27.06 37.64
CA ASN A 726 -3.01 -28.32 37.87
C ASN A 726 -2.09 -29.57 37.91
N GLY A 727 -0.83 -29.45 37.49
CA GLY A 727 0.14 -30.56 37.48
C GLY A 727 -0.16 -31.68 36.47
N ARG A 728 -1.00 -31.42 35.46
CA ARG A 728 -1.38 -32.38 34.41
C ARG A 728 -1.74 -31.68 33.10
N ASP A 729 -1.76 -32.45 32.02
CA ASP A 729 -2.35 -31.99 30.76
C ASP A 729 -3.88 -31.81 30.87
N PRO A 730 -4.45 -30.85 30.13
CA PRO A 730 -5.90 -30.69 30.03
C PRO A 730 -6.51 -31.86 29.26
N THR A 731 -7.72 -32.25 29.64
CA THR A 731 -8.57 -33.12 28.83
C THR A 731 -9.02 -32.41 27.55
N ASP A 732 -9.52 -33.13 26.55
CA ASP A 732 -10.00 -32.55 25.29
C ASP A 732 -11.03 -31.42 25.50
N ASN A 733 -12.00 -31.64 26.40
CA ASN A 733 -13.01 -30.64 26.74
C ASN A 733 -12.44 -29.41 27.46
N GLU A 734 -11.43 -29.60 28.32
CA GLU A 734 -10.73 -28.47 28.95
C GLU A 734 -9.90 -27.70 27.93
N ALA A 735 -9.24 -28.42 27.01
CA ALA A 735 -8.45 -27.82 25.94
C ALA A 735 -9.29 -26.95 25.01
N ASP A 736 -10.48 -27.41 24.62
CA ASP A 736 -11.40 -26.63 23.79
C ASP A 736 -11.91 -25.38 24.51
N LYS A 737 -12.19 -25.48 25.81
CA LYS A 737 -12.56 -24.31 26.63
C LYS A 737 -11.41 -23.32 26.75
N ILE A 738 -10.17 -23.78 26.95
CA ILE A 738 -8.98 -22.92 27.02
C ILE A 738 -8.79 -22.18 25.70
N ARG A 739 -8.90 -22.88 24.56
CA ARG A 739 -8.80 -22.26 23.22
C ARG A 739 -9.86 -21.20 23.00
N ALA A 740 -11.13 -21.53 23.24
CA ALA A 740 -12.25 -20.60 23.05
C ALA A 740 -12.16 -19.37 23.96
N TRP A 741 -11.76 -19.56 25.22
CA TRP A 741 -11.55 -18.46 26.15
C TRP A 741 -10.38 -17.57 25.75
N THR A 742 -9.27 -18.17 25.30
CA THR A 742 -8.08 -17.44 24.85
C THR A 742 -8.43 -16.54 23.66
N LEU A 743 -9.09 -17.09 22.64
CA LEU A 743 -9.48 -16.38 21.42
C LEU A 743 -10.46 -15.22 21.70
N SER A 744 -11.41 -15.40 22.62
CA SER A 744 -12.37 -14.35 22.98
C SER A 744 -11.77 -13.26 23.89
N THR A 745 -10.67 -13.55 24.59
CA THR A 745 -10.06 -12.64 25.57
C THR A 745 -8.86 -11.87 24.99
N VAL A 746 -8.04 -12.50 24.15
CA VAL A 746 -6.77 -11.95 23.64
C VAL A 746 -6.94 -10.55 23.04
N ARG A 747 -6.05 -9.63 23.43
CA ARG A 747 -6.10 -8.21 23.03
C ARG A 747 -4.93 -7.86 22.13
N GLY A 748 -5.21 -7.21 21.01
CA GLY A 748 -4.15 -6.75 20.13
C GLY A 748 -4.62 -6.22 18.78
N THR A 749 -3.67 -5.96 17.91
CA THR A 749 -3.88 -5.46 16.55
C THR A 749 -2.88 -6.13 15.63
N VAL A 750 -3.35 -6.62 14.48
CA VAL A 750 -2.49 -6.88 13.32
C VAL A 750 -2.74 -5.78 12.29
N GLN A 751 -1.69 -5.32 11.62
CA GLN A 751 -1.83 -4.23 10.65
C GLN A 751 -2.58 -4.67 9.40
N ALA A 752 -2.04 -5.61 8.63
CA ALA A 752 -2.72 -6.39 7.61
C ALA A 752 -3.57 -5.61 6.57
N ASP A 753 -3.25 -4.33 6.33
CA ASP A 753 -3.96 -3.52 5.33
C ASP A 753 -3.28 -3.68 3.97
N ILE A 754 -3.82 -4.57 3.15
CA ILE A 754 -3.31 -4.91 1.83
C ILE A 754 -3.52 -3.80 0.80
N LEU A 755 -4.54 -2.95 0.97
CA LEU A 755 -4.86 -1.91 0.00
C LEU A 755 -3.79 -0.83 -0.02
N LYS A 756 -3.28 -0.43 1.14
CA LYS A 756 -2.13 0.50 1.21
C LYS A 756 -0.83 -0.09 0.68
N GLU A 757 -0.69 -1.42 0.61
CA GLU A 757 0.53 -2.05 0.12
C GLU A 757 0.73 -1.79 -1.36
N ASP A 758 -0.33 -1.87 -2.16
CA ASP A 758 -0.27 -1.53 -3.57
C ASP A 758 -0.21 -0.01 -3.79
N GLN A 759 -0.79 0.79 -2.88
CA GLN A 759 -0.85 2.25 -3.04
C GLN A 759 0.45 2.96 -2.63
N GLY A 760 1.12 2.54 -1.54
CA GLY A 760 2.25 3.28 -0.98
C GLY A 760 3.36 2.49 -0.31
N GLN A 761 3.09 1.37 0.39
CA GLN A 761 4.15 0.69 1.18
C GLN A 761 4.95 -0.37 0.41
N ASN A 762 4.35 -1.00 -0.61
CA ASN A 762 5.02 -1.96 -1.49
C ASN A 762 5.57 -3.23 -0.80
N THR A 763 4.91 -3.73 0.27
CA THR A 763 5.23 -5.02 0.93
C THR A 763 4.22 -6.13 0.62
N CYS A 764 3.40 -5.96 -0.42
CA CYS A 764 2.52 -7.03 -0.89
C CYS A 764 3.34 -8.15 -1.54
N ILE A 765 3.12 -9.40 -1.10
CA ILE A 765 3.82 -10.57 -1.63
C ILE A 765 2.92 -11.49 -2.45
N PHE A 766 1.62 -11.52 -2.16
CA PHE A 766 0.62 -12.30 -2.91
C PHE A 766 -0.18 -11.40 -3.86
N ALA A 767 -0.90 -12.01 -4.80
CA ALA A 767 -1.86 -11.26 -5.61
C ALA A 767 -2.87 -10.50 -4.71
N THR A 768 -3.17 -9.24 -5.03
CA THR A 768 -4.02 -8.36 -4.20
C THR A 768 -5.37 -8.99 -3.89
N GLU A 769 -6.01 -9.63 -4.87
CA GLU A 769 -7.29 -10.34 -4.68
C GLU A 769 -7.17 -11.50 -3.69
N PHE A 770 -6.09 -12.30 -3.78
CA PHE A 770 -5.85 -13.41 -2.87
C PHE A 770 -5.64 -12.91 -1.44
N SER A 771 -4.84 -11.86 -1.28
CA SER A 771 -4.62 -11.23 0.02
C SER A 771 -5.93 -10.71 0.63
N LEU A 772 -6.78 -10.02 -0.14
CA LEU A 772 -8.10 -9.54 0.33
C LEU A 772 -9.05 -10.70 0.67
N LYS A 773 -9.00 -11.80 -0.08
CA LYS A 773 -9.73 -13.03 0.23
C LYS A 773 -9.31 -13.57 1.60
N VAL A 774 -8.01 -13.71 1.86
CA VAL A 774 -7.51 -14.24 3.14
C VAL A 774 -7.78 -13.27 4.30
N MET A 775 -7.78 -11.95 4.06
CA MET A 775 -8.23 -10.97 5.05
C MET A 775 -9.70 -11.16 5.44
N GLY A 776 -10.56 -11.44 4.47
CA GLY A 776 -11.94 -11.84 4.75
C GLY A 776 -12.02 -13.15 5.53
N ASP A 777 -11.13 -14.11 5.28
CA ASP A 777 -11.11 -15.40 5.99
C ASP A 777 -10.74 -15.23 7.46
N ILE A 778 -9.79 -14.33 7.76
CA ILE A 778 -9.44 -13.93 9.14
C ILE A 778 -10.67 -13.34 9.84
N GLN A 779 -11.35 -12.37 9.20
CA GLN A 779 -12.50 -11.73 9.80
C GLN A 779 -13.64 -12.73 10.03
N GLN A 780 -13.88 -13.64 9.09
CA GLN A 780 -14.87 -14.71 9.23
C GLN A 780 -14.54 -15.63 10.42
N TYR A 781 -13.27 -16.03 10.56
CA TYR A 781 -12.82 -16.82 11.70
C TYR A 781 -13.03 -16.06 13.02
N PHE A 782 -12.73 -14.76 13.05
CA PHE A 782 -12.93 -13.91 14.23
C PHE A 782 -14.39 -13.87 14.67
N VAL A 783 -15.32 -13.72 13.73
CA VAL A 783 -16.76 -13.73 14.03
C VAL A 783 -17.20 -15.11 14.55
N HIS A 784 -16.77 -16.19 13.89
CA HIS A 784 -17.15 -17.54 14.29
C HIS A 784 -16.60 -17.96 15.66
N HIS A 785 -15.51 -17.36 16.14
CA HIS A 785 -14.82 -17.74 17.39
C HIS A 785 -14.82 -16.62 18.44
N ASP A 786 -15.70 -15.64 18.28
CA ASP A 786 -15.92 -14.53 19.20
C ASP A 786 -14.68 -13.68 19.54
N VAL A 787 -13.78 -13.50 18.57
CA VAL A 787 -12.55 -12.70 18.71
C VAL A 787 -12.89 -11.20 18.63
N LYS A 788 -13.44 -10.67 19.72
CA LYS A 788 -13.95 -9.28 19.83
C LYS A 788 -12.93 -8.24 20.31
N ASN A 789 -11.80 -8.72 20.82
CA ASN A 789 -10.78 -7.92 21.50
C ASN A 789 -9.51 -7.69 20.68
N PHE A 790 -9.45 -8.31 19.49
CA PHE A 790 -8.34 -8.19 18.56
C PHE A 790 -8.80 -7.48 17.28
N TYR A 791 -8.05 -6.46 16.85
CA TYR A 791 -8.31 -5.77 15.58
C TYR A 791 -7.69 -6.58 14.44
N SER A 792 -8.53 -7.08 13.53
CA SER A 792 -8.13 -7.93 12.39
C SER A 792 -7.41 -7.14 11.30
N VAL A 793 -7.62 -5.83 11.24
CA VAL A 793 -6.96 -4.92 10.31
C VAL A 793 -6.80 -3.54 10.94
N SER A 794 -5.64 -2.92 10.72
CA SER A 794 -5.36 -1.52 11.00
C SER A 794 -5.19 -0.75 9.69
N ILE A 795 -6.29 -0.19 9.20
CA ILE A 795 -6.38 0.55 7.94
C ILE A 795 -5.48 1.80 8.02
N SER A 796 -4.46 1.87 7.18
CA SER A 796 -3.30 2.74 7.43
C SER A 796 -3.02 3.74 6.30
N GLY A 797 -2.96 5.02 6.69
CA GLY A 797 -2.50 6.14 5.87
C GLY A 797 -1.05 6.53 6.11
N TYR A 798 -0.43 6.08 7.22
CA TYR A 798 0.94 6.45 7.58
C TYR A 798 1.90 6.27 6.39
N HIS A 799 1.94 5.06 5.84
CA HIS A 799 2.85 4.70 4.75
C HIS A 799 2.53 5.43 3.44
N ILE A 800 1.25 5.75 3.19
CA ILE A 800 0.82 6.56 2.04
C ILE A 800 1.40 7.98 2.15
N ALA A 801 1.38 8.57 3.34
CA ALA A 801 1.96 9.88 3.60
C ALA A 801 3.50 9.86 3.52
N GLU A 802 4.14 8.88 4.14
CA GLU A 802 5.60 8.73 4.11
C GLU A 802 6.13 8.53 2.67
N ALA A 803 5.34 7.93 1.77
CA ALA A 803 5.70 7.78 0.36
C ALA A 803 5.62 9.09 -0.45
N GLY A 804 4.83 10.08 -0.01
CA GLY A 804 4.48 11.18 -0.91
C GLY A 804 3.31 12.04 -0.52
N ALA A 805 2.27 11.42 0.03
CA ALA A 805 0.95 12.01 0.05
C ALA A 805 0.86 13.19 1.03
N ASN A 806 0.16 14.23 0.60
CA ASN A 806 -0.27 15.30 1.48
C ASN A 806 -1.36 14.79 2.47
N PRO A 807 -1.68 15.53 3.55
CA PRO A 807 -2.65 15.09 4.54
C PRO A 807 -4.06 14.79 4.00
N ILE A 808 -4.52 15.49 2.95
CA ILE A 808 -5.84 15.27 2.35
C ILE A 808 -5.86 13.93 1.62
N SER A 809 -4.89 13.68 0.74
CA SER A 809 -4.77 12.43 -0.01
C SER A 809 -4.56 11.23 0.92
N GLN A 810 -3.73 11.38 1.96
CA GLN A 810 -3.60 10.38 3.02
C GLN A 810 -4.97 10.04 3.63
N LEU A 811 -5.69 11.04 4.14
CA LEU A 811 -6.95 10.83 4.85
C LEU A 811 -8.00 10.20 3.93
N ALA A 812 -8.15 10.71 2.71
CA ALA A 812 -9.10 10.21 1.73
C ALA A 812 -8.83 8.76 1.33
N PHE A 813 -7.58 8.42 0.96
CA PHE A 813 -7.25 7.06 0.56
C PHE A 813 -7.43 6.07 1.71
N THR A 814 -7.07 6.47 2.93
CA THR A 814 -7.21 5.60 4.12
C THR A 814 -8.68 5.31 4.43
N LEU A 815 -9.54 6.33 4.46
CA LEU A 815 -10.97 6.11 4.69
C LEU A 815 -11.61 5.32 3.54
N ALA A 816 -11.23 5.59 2.30
CA ALA A 816 -11.70 4.84 1.14
C ALA A 816 -11.30 3.35 1.22
N ASN A 817 -10.07 3.05 1.63
CA ASN A 817 -9.62 1.67 1.89
C ASN A 817 -10.46 1.02 2.99
N GLY A 818 -10.73 1.75 4.09
CA GLY A 818 -11.58 1.26 5.17
C GLY A 818 -13.00 0.91 4.71
N PHE A 819 -13.64 1.77 3.93
CA PHE A 819 -14.95 1.49 3.34
C PHE A 819 -14.91 0.34 2.31
N THR A 820 -13.77 0.11 1.66
CA THR A 820 -13.59 -1.03 0.75
C THR A 820 -13.58 -2.35 1.51
N PHE A 821 -12.94 -2.42 2.68
CA PHE A 821 -13.04 -3.58 3.57
C PHE A 821 -14.48 -3.79 4.05
N VAL A 822 -15.20 -2.71 4.39
CA VAL A 822 -16.62 -2.79 4.79
C VAL A 822 -17.46 -3.43 3.69
N GLU A 823 -17.36 -2.93 2.45
CA GLU A 823 -18.11 -3.50 1.32
C GLU A 823 -17.70 -4.94 1.01
N GLY A 824 -16.40 -5.28 1.12
CA GLY A 824 -15.91 -6.65 0.92
C GLY A 824 -16.44 -7.65 1.96
N TYR A 825 -16.52 -7.25 3.23
CA TYR A 825 -17.07 -8.11 4.29
C TYR A 825 -18.60 -8.22 4.22
N LEU A 826 -19.30 -7.14 3.82
CA LEU A 826 -20.73 -7.19 3.55
C LEU A 826 -21.05 -8.12 2.36
N ALA A 827 -20.25 -8.08 1.29
CA ALA A 827 -20.40 -8.96 0.14
C ALA A 827 -20.20 -10.45 0.49
N ARG A 828 -19.45 -10.74 1.56
CA ARG A 828 -19.29 -12.08 2.14
C ARG A 828 -20.41 -12.50 3.10
N GLY A 829 -21.43 -11.65 3.30
CA GLY A 829 -22.60 -11.95 4.14
C GLY A 829 -22.38 -11.71 5.64
N MET A 830 -21.34 -10.97 6.04
CA MET A 830 -21.09 -10.62 7.44
C MET A 830 -21.95 -9.42 7.85
N HIS A 831 -22.50 -9.41 9.07
CA HIS A 831 -23.27 -8.27 9.55
C HIS A 831 -22.33 -7.11 9.96
N ILE A 832 -22.73 -5.86 9.67
CA ILE A 832 -21.87 -4.67 9.88
C ILE A 832 -21.34 -4.54 11.31
N ASP A 833 -22.17 -4.87 12.29
CA ASP A 833 -21.81 -4.75 13.71
C ASP A 833 -20.92 -5.88 14.23
N ASP A 834 -20.71 -6.94 13.44
CA ASP A 834 -19.85 -8.07 13.83
C ASP A 834 -18.38 -7.78 13.57
N PHE A 835 -18.08 -6.89 12.61
CA PHE A 835 -16.69 -6.60 12.20
C PHE A 835 -16.30 -5.13 12.31
N ALA A 836 -17.21 -4.15 12.13
CA ALA A 836 -16.84 -2.74 12.19
C ALA A 836 -16.15 -2.33 13.52
N PRO A 837 -16.54 -2.87 14.69
CA PRO A 837 -15.83 -2.61 15.94
C PRO A 837 -14.39 -3.14 16.02
N ASN A 838 -14.03 -4.08 15.13
CA ASN A 838 -12.71 -4.71 15.01
C ASN A 838 -11.83 -4.03 13.94
N LEU A 839 -12.30 -2.94 13.33
CA LEU A 839 -11.51 -2.10 12.45
C LEU A 839 -10.76 -1.04 13.28
N SER A 840 -9.45 -0.97 13.09
CA SER A 840 -8.60 0.11 13.62
C SER A 840 -8.07 0.95 12.47
N PHE A 841 -7.69 2.20 12.76
CA PHE A 841 -7.08 3.11 11.79
C PHE A 841 -5.69 3.55 12.24
N PHE A 842 -4.85 3.96 11.28
CA PHE A 842 -3.49 4.43 11.56
C PHE A 842 -3.04 5.56 10.63
N PHE A 843 -2.77 6.74 11.18
CA PHE A 843 -2.39 7.94 10.43
C PHE A 843 -0.96 8.43 10.78
N SER A 844 -0.36 9.17 9.85
CA SER A 844 0.83 10.01 10.06
C SER A 844 0.41 11.42 10.46
N ASN A 845 1.18 12.06 11.34
CA ASN A 845 1.09 13.49 11.62
C ASN A 845 2.37 14.21 11.17
N GLY A 846 2.24 15.14 10.22
CA GLY A 846 3.31 16.00 9.73
C GLY A 846 3.18 17.46 10.17
N MET A 847 3.77 18.37 9.39
CA MET A 847 3.86 19.80 9.73
C MET A 847 2.79 20.68 9.06
N ASP A 848 2.08 20.17 8.05
CA ASP A 848 1.00 20.87 7.36
C ASP A 848 -0.21 21.13 8.28
N PRO A 849 -0.98 22.21 8.05
CA PRO A 849 -2.05 22.61 8.95
C PRO A 849 -3.17 21.58 9.09
N GLU A 850 -3.49 20.84 8.03
CA GLU A 850 -4.59 19.85 8.00
C GLU A 850 -4.38 18.72 9.03
N TYR A 851 -3.14 18.44 9.44
CA TYR A 851 -2.85 17.46 10.49
C TYR A 851 -3.47 17.82 11.85
N ALA A 852 -3.79 19.10 12.09
CA ALA A 852 -4.46 19.52 13.33
C ALA A 852 -5.94 19.05 13.39
N VAL A 853 -6.54 18.67 12.25
CA VAL A 853 -7.96 18.27 12.16
C VAL A 853 -8.18 16.90 11.53
N LEU A 854 -7.12 16.20 11.12
CA LEU A 854 -7.21 14.93 10.40
C LEU A 854 -8.06 13.88 11.14
N GLY A 855 -7.80 13.68 12.44
CA GLY A 855 -8.48 12.67 13.24
C GLY A 855 -9.96 12.97 13.49
N ARG A 856 -10.29 14.23 13.79
CA ARG A 856 -11.69 14.67 13.96
C ARG A 856 -12.51 14.59 12.68
N VAL A 857 -11.93 14.90 11.51
CA VAL A 857 -12.58 14.70 10.21
C VAL A 857 -12.81 13.21 9.97
N ALA A 858 -11.80 12.36 10.21
CA ALA A 858 -11.93 10.91 10.07
C ALA A 858 -13.09 10.36 10.90
N ARG A 859 -13.18 10.75 12.18
CA ARG A 859 -14.26 10.33 13.10
C ARG A 859 -15.62 10.77 12.60
N ARG A 860 -15.78 12.02 12.16
CA ARG A 860 -17.07 12.57 11.72
C ARG A 860 -17.59 11.89 10.46
N ILE A 861 -16.74 11.76 9.43
CA ILE A 861 -17.09 11.05 8.18
C ILE A 861 -17.51 9.60 8.50
N TRP A 862 -16.70 8.87 9.27
CA TRP A 862 -16.98 7.49 9.61
C TRP A 862 -18.27 7.32 10.41
N ALA A 863 -18.48 8.13 11.45
CA ALA A 863 -19.67 8.03 12.30
C ALA A 863 -20.95 8.29 11.51
N VAL A 864 -20.96 9.33 10.67
CA VAL A 864 -22.09 9.67 9.81
C VAL A 864 -22.33 8.58 8.77
N ALA A 865 -21.29 8.09 8.09
CA ALA A 865 -21.41 7.00 7.12
C ALA A 865 -21.97 5.71 7.77
N MET A 866 -21.36 5.26 8.87
CA MET A 866 -21.79 4.06 9.59
C MET A 866 -23.24 4.13 10.03
N LYS A 867 -23.69 5.29 10.50
CA LYS A 867 -25.07 5.48 10.95
C LYS A 867 -26.06 5.63 9.79
N ASN A 868 -25.79 6.54 8.86
CA ASN A 868 -26.76 6.99 7.87
C ASN A 868 -26.73 6.18 6.58
N LYS A 869 -25.59 5.58 6.23
CA LYS A 869 -25.44 4.71 5.05
C LYS A 869 -25.58 3.23 5.40
N TYR A 870 -24.91 2.78 6.46
CA TYR A 870 -24.83 1.36 6.82
C TYR A 870 -25.78 0.92 7.93
N GLY A 871 -26.43 1.85 8.65
CA GLY A 871 -27.38 1.52 9.73
C GLY A 871 -26.73 0.87 10.96
N ALA A 872 -25.42 1.04 11.14
CA ALA A 872 -24.65 0.39 12.18
C ALA A 872 -24.88 0.99 13.58
N ASN A 873 -24.58 0.21 14.62
CA ASN A 873 -24.77 0.63 16.01
C ASN A 873 -23.71 1.65 16.50
N ASP A 874 -23.87 2.14 17.73
CA ASP A 874 -23.02 3.16 18.34
C ASP A 874 -21.53 2.73 18.47
N ARG A 875 -21.26 1.43 18.65
CA ARG A 875 -19.89 0.91 18.74
C ARG A 875 -19.20 0.92 17.38
N SER A 876 -19.94 0.58 16.32
CA SER A 876 -19.45 0.58 14.93
C SER A 876 -19.18 1.99 14.39
N GLN A 877 -19.89 3.01 14.90
CA GLN A 877 -19.69 4.42 14.56
C GLN A 877 -18.41 5.02 15.16
N LYS A 878 -17.76 4.36 16.11
CA LYS A 878 -16.58 4.88 16.83
C LYS A 878 -15.28 4.50 16.13
N LEU A 879 -14.82 5.35 15.22
CA LEU A 879 -13.51 5.22 14.60
C LEU A 879 -12.40 5.45 15.63
N LYS A 880 -11.63 4.40 15.92
CA LYS A 880 -10.45 4.46 16.77
C LYS A 880 -9.20 4.46 15.91
N TYR A 881 -8.23 5.31 16.25
CA TYR A 881 -7.01 5.41 15.46
C TYR A 881 -5.74 5.54 16.29
N HIS A 882 -4.66 5.02 15.73
CA HIS A 882 -3.29 5.28 16.11
C HIS A 882 -2.73 6.44 15.28
N VAL A 883 -1.84 7.24 15.86
CA VAL A 883 -1.03 8.25 15.16
C VAL A 883 0.43 7.98 15.40
N GLN A 884 1.23 8.14 14.35
CA GLN A 884 2.67 8.21 14.42
C GLN A 884 3.14 9.55 13.84
N THR A 885 4.11 10.18 14.49
CA THR A 885 4.79 11.38 13.97
C THR A 885 5.50 11.06 12.64
N SER A 886 5.54 11.99 11.69
CA SER A 886 6.07 11.71 10.34
C SER A 886 7.58 11.50 10.34
N GLY A 887 8.03 10.34 9.86
CA GLY A 887 9.45 10.02 9.67
C GLY A 887 10.10 10.88 8.59
N ARG A 888 9.37 11.18 7.51
CA ARG A 888 9.81 12.01 6.38
C ARG A 888 10.08 13.46 6.77
N SER A 889 9.45 13.95 7.83
CA SER A 889 9.72 15.27 8.39
C SER A 889 11.07 15.36 9.14
N LEU A 890 11.69 14.21 9.45
CA LEU A 890 12.92 14.12 10.20
C LEU A 890 14.11 13.98 9.26
N HIS A 891 15.20 14.68 9.57
CA HIS A 891 16.32 14.88 8.64
C HIS A 891 17.63 14.37 9.23
N ALA A 892 18.54 13.89 8.37
CA ALA A 892 19.86 13.43 8.77
C ALA A 892 20.83 14.59 9.10
N GLN A 893 20.51 15.80 8.63
CA GLN A 893 21.20 17.04 8.99
C GLN A 893 20.56 17.63 10.26
N GLU A 894 21.40 18.14 11.17
CA GLU A 894 20.94 18.78 12.42
C GLU A 894 19.91 17.93 13.17
N ILE A 895 20.23 16.66 13.42
CA ILE A 895 19.29 15.66 13.97
C ILE A 895 18.63 16.10 15.29
N ALA A 896 19.26 16.98 16.07
CA ALA A 896 18.66 17.53 17.28
C ALA A 896 17.37 18.34 17.02
N PHE A 897 17.20 18.92 15.82
CA PHE A 897 15.98 19.66 15.44
C PHE A 897 14.78 18.73 15.23
N ASN A 898 15.00 17.43 15.10
CA ASN A 898 13.92 16.46 14.92
C ASN A 898 13.02 16.35 16.16
N ASP A 899 13.56 16.47 17.37
CA ASP A 899 12.75 16.48 18.61
C ASP A 899 11.74 17.63 18.64
N ILE A 900 12.09 18.79 18.07
CA ILE A 900 11.19 19.94 17.99
C ILE A 900 10.00 19.60 17.08
N ARG A 901 10.27 19.01 15.91
CA ARG A 901 9.23 18.60 14.95
C ARG A 901 8.32 17.55 15.55
N THR A 902 8.89 16.49 16.13
CA THR A 902 8.17 15.41 16.79
C THR A 902 7.29 15.94 17.94
N THR A 903 7.79 16.90 18.72
CA THR A 903 7.02 17.53 19.81
C THR A 903 5.76 18.23 19.30
N LEU A 904 5.86 19.01 18.22
CA LEU A 904 4.72 19.72 17.64
C LEU A 904 3.68 18.75 17.04
N GLN A 905 4.14 17.71 16.36
CA GLN A 905 3.28 16.67 15.79
C GLN A 905 2.55 15.86 16.87
N ALA A 906 3.24 15.52 17.95
CA ALA A 906 2.67 14.85 19.11
C ALA A 906 1.64 15.72 19.83
N LEU A 907 1.89 17.03 19.95
CA LEU A 907 0.98 17.96 20.61
C LEU A 907 -0.39 18.00 19.93
N ILE A 908 -0.42 18.17 18.61
CA ILE A 908 -1.69 18.21 17.86
C ILE A 908 -2.40 16.84 17.88
N ALA A 909 -1.67 15.72 17.91
CA ALA A 909 -2.26 14.39 18.07
C ALA A 909 -2.96 14.21 19.42
N VAL A 910 -2.38 14.73 20.51
CA VAL A 910 -2.97 14.68 21.85
C VAL A 910 -4.16 15.62 21.98
N TYR A 911 -4.08 16.81 21.38
CA TYR A 911 -5.19 17.77 21.34
C TYR A 911 -6.39 17.25 20.56
N ASP A 912 -6.16 16.56 19.44
CA ASP A 912 -7.23 15.94 18.65
C ASP A 912 -7.68 14.56 19.19
N ASN A 913 -7.31 14.25 20.42
CA ASN A 913 -7.79 13.11 21.20
C ASN A 913 -7.56 11.75 20.51
N CYS A 914 -6.33 11.51 20.03
CA CYS A 914 -5.92 10.22 19.47
C CYS A 914 -6.04 9.07 20.49
N ASN A 915 -6.24 7.84 20.01
CA ASN A 915 -6.40 6.68 20.91
C ASN A 915 -5.07 5.98 21.24
N SER A 916 -4.04 6.20 20.42
CA SER A 916 -2.70 5.68 20.64
C SER A 916 -1.70 6.54 19.88
N LEU A 917 -0.53 6.81 20.45
CA LEU A 917 0.50 7.67 19.86
C LEU A 917 1.89 7.01 19.88
N HIS A 918 2.56 7.08 18.74
CA HIS A 918 3.99 6.81 18.60
C HIS A 918 4.73 8.11 18.29
N THR A 919 5.85 8.33 18.97
CA THR A 919 6.75 9.45 18.76
C THR A 919 8.07 8.90 18.21
N ASN A 920 8.48 9.40 17.05
CA ASN A 920 9.73 9.00 16.41
C ASN A 920 10.92 9.57 17.17
N ALA A 921 12.05 8.91 17.00
CA ALA A 921 13.31 9.25 17.60
C ALA A 921 14.02 10.38 16.83
N TYR A 922 14.94 11.11 17.46
CA TYR A 922 15.62 12.22 16.79
C TYR A 922 16.61 11.75 15.71
N ASP A 923 17.08 10.51 15.82
CA ASP A 923 18.02 9.82 14.92
C ASP A 923 17.33 8.93 13.85
N GLU A 924 16.00 9.03 13.72
CA GLU A 924 15.16 8.26 12.77
C GLU A 924 15.70 8.23 11.33
N ALA A 925 16.26 9.35 10.86
CA ALA A 925 16.77 9.47 9.49
C ALA A 925 18.06 8.67 9.23
N ILE A 926 18.66 8.07 10.27
CA ILE A 926 19.96 7.38 10.23
C ILE A 926 19.82 5.92 10.67
N THR A 927 19.18 5.65 11.80
CA THR A 927 19.18 4.32 12.41
C THR A 927 17.91 4.05 13.24
N THR A 928 17.69 2.78 13.60
CA THR A 928 16.64 2.38 14.54
C THR A 928 16.97 2.93 15.95
N PRO A 929 15.98 3.33 16.77
CA PRO A 929 16.24 4.08 18.00
C PRO A 929 17.13 3.35 19.03
N THR A 930 18.20 4.02 19.44
CA THR A 930 19.02 3.59 20.60
C THR A 930 18.24 3.67 21.92
N GLU A 931 18.81 3.15 23.02
CA GLU A 931 18.18 3.29 24.35
C GLU A 931 18.07 4.76 24.79
N GLU A 932 19.04 5.61 24.46
CA GLU A 932 18.97 7.04 24.78
C GLU A 932 17.92 7.74 23.91
N SER A 933 17.91 7.45 22.61
CA SER A 933 17.04 8.12 21.65
C SER A 933 15.56 7.77 21.88
N VAL A 934 15.25 6.51 22.18
CA VAL A 934 13.88 6.10 22.52
C VAL A 934 13.39 6.77 23.80
N ARG A 935 14.28 7.01 24.79
CA ARG A 935 13.90 7.71 26.03
C ARG A 935 13.49 9.15 25.75
N ARG A 936 14.18 9.86 24.85
CA ARG A 936 13.79 11.21 24.42
C ARG A 936 12.45 11.20 23.70
N ALA A 937 12.24 10.26 22.79
CA ALA A 937 10.98 10.10 22.08
C ALA A 937 9.80 9.84 23.04
N VAL A 938 9.98 8.98 24.05
CA VAL A 938 8.96 8.72 25.10
C VAL A 938 8.73 9.96 25.97
N ALA A 939 9.81 10.68 26.32
CA ALA A 939 9.74 11.87 27.16
C ALA A 939 8.85 12.96 26.54
N ILE A 940 8.83 13.10 25.21
CA ILE A 940 7.91 14.03 24.52
C ILE A 940 6.46 13.78 24.93
N GLN A 941 6.00 12.52 24.91
CA GLN A 941 4.63 12.18 25.31
C GLN A 941 4.42 12.40 26.81
N MET A 942 5.41 12.07 27.63
CA MET A 942 5.33 12.26 29.09
C MET A 942 5.21 13.74 29.46
N VAL A 943 6.02 14.60 28.86
CA VAL A 943 5.98 16.07 29.07
C VAL A 943 4.62 16.62 28.65
N ILE A 944 4.12 16.25 27.47
CA ILE A 944 2.80 16.71 27.01
C ILE A 944 1.67 16.23 27.93
N ASN A 945 1.65 14.95 28.33
CA ASN A 945 0.54 14.42 29.12
C ASN A 945 0.60 14.83 30.60
N ARG A 946 1.81 14.98 31.16
CA ARG A 946 2.02 15.19 32.60
C ARG A 946 2.28 16.65 32.97
N GLU A 947 3.10 17.37 32.20
CA GLU A 947 3.56 18.72 32.54
C GLU A 947 2.80 19.82 31.80
N TRP A 948 2.52 19.62 30.50
CA TRP A 948 1.91 20.65 29.67
C TRP A 948 0.48 21.00 30.12
N GLY A 949 0.28 22.24 30.56
CA GLY A 949 -0.93 22.67 31.28
C GLY A 949 -2.21 22.57 30.45
N LEU A 950 -2.18 22.92 29.16
CA LEU A 950 -3.39 22.91 28.33
C LEU A 950 -3.87 21.48 28.00
N ALA A 951 -2.99 20.47 28.02
CA ALA A 951 -3.38 19.07 27.82
C ALA A 951 -4.22 18.47 28.97
N LYS A 952 -4.34 19.18 30.10
CA LYS A 952 -5.29 18.84 31.17
C LYS A 952 -6.75 19.12 30.77
N ASN A 953 -6.97 19.95 29.75
CA ASN A 953 -8.23 20.01 29.02
C ASN A 953 -8.17 18.98 27.85
N GLU A 954 -9.25 18.21 27.70
CA GLU A 954 -9.36 17.10 26.77
C GLU A 954 -10.08 17.48 25.47
N ASN A 955 -10.55 18.72 25.34
CA ASN A 955 -11.19 19.24 24.13
C ASN A 955 -10.72 20.64 23.70
N PRO A 956 -9.40 20.97 23.75
CA PRO A 956 -8.93 22.34 23.54
C PRO A 956 -9.13 22.84 22.11
N ASN A 957 -9.35 21.92 21.17
CA ASN A 957 -9.62 22.22 19.77
C ASN A 957 -11.06 22.71 19.50
N GLN A 958 -12.03 22.49 20.40
CA GLN A 958 -13.43 22.86 20.17
C GLN A 958 -13.65 24.36 20.37
N GLY A 959 -14.37 25.00 19.43
CA GLY A 959 -14.67 26.43 19.47
C GLY A 959 -13.60 27.35 18.86
N ALA A 960 -12.43 26.82 18.48
CA ALA A 960 -11.43 27.59 17.74
C ALA A 960 -11.87 27.74 16.27
N PHE A 961 -12.07 28.98 15.81
CA PHE A 961 -12.62 29.26 14.47
C PHE A 961 -11.84 28.58 13.34
N ILE A 962 -10.51 28.67 13.39
CA ILE A 962 -9.65 28.05 12.38
C ILE A 962 -9.76 26.52 12.38
N ILE A 963 -9.97 25.90 13.55
CA ILE A 963 -10.14 24.45 13.64
C ILE A 963 -11.48 24.02 13.04
N GLU A 964 -12.56 24.76 13.31
CA GLU A 964 -13.87 24.46 12.72
C GLU A 964 -13.85 24.64 11.19
N GLU A 965 -13.29 25.75 10.70
CA GLU A 965 -13.15 26.01 9.26
C GLU A 965 -12.28 24.95 8.59
N LEU A 966 -11.12 24.63 9.14
CA LEU A 966 -10.22 23.64 8.56
C LEU A 966 -10.83 22.24 8.60
N THR A 967 -11.59 21.89 9.65
CA THR A 967 -12.33 20.62 9.71
C THR A 967 -13.32 20.52 8.54
N ASP A 968 -14.04 21.59 8.23
CA ASP A 968 -15.01 21.62 7.14
C ASP A 968 -14.34 21.59 5.74
N LEU A 969 -13.24 22.33 5.58
CA LEU A 969 -12.46 22.35 4.33
C LEU A 969 -11.86 20.98 4.02
N VAL A 970 -11.23 20.34 5.01
CA VAL A 970 -10.61 19.02 4.86
C VAL A 970 -11.67 17.94 4.63
N GLU A 971 -12.80 17.99 5.35
CA GLU A 971 -13.91 17.06 5.14
C GLU A 971 -14.43 17.11 3.70
N GLU A 972 -14.77 18.30 3.18
CA GLU A 972 -15.26 18.41 1.80
C GLU A 972 -14.19 18.02 0.76
N ALA A 973 -12.91 18.31 1.01
CA ALA A 973 -11.83 17.87 0.13
C ALA A 973 -11.73 16.33 0.06
N VAL A 974 -11.90 15.65 1.20
CA VAL A 974 -11.96 14.18 1.25
C VAL A 974 -13.18 13.64 0.49
N LEU A 975 -14.35 14.27 0.61
CA LEU A 975 -15.55 13.81 -0.10
C LEU A 975 -15.42 13.97 -1.62
N LYS A 976 -14.76 15.02 -2.11
CA LYS A 976 -14.45 15.16 -3.54
C LYS A 976 -13.50 14.07 -4.03
N GLU A 977 -12.54 13.69 -3.20
CA GLU A 977 -11.62 12.59 -3.52
C GLU A 977 -12.35 11.25 -3.57
N PHE A 978 -13.33 11.01 -2.69
CA PHE A 978 -14.21 9.84 -2.75
C PHE A 978 -14.95 9.74 -4.09
N GLU A 979 -15.45 10.86 -4.61
CA GLU A 979 -16.11 10.91 -5.93
C GLU A 979 -15.13 10.59 -7.06
N ALA A 980 -13.93 11.17 -7.03
CA ALA A 980 -12.89 10.89 -8.02
C ALA A 980 -12.50 9.40 -8.06
N ILE A 981 -12.40 8.74 -6.90
CA ILE A 981 -12.12 7.30 -6.81
C ILE A 981 -13.33 6.48 -7.30
N SER A 982 -14.54 6.87 -6.93
CA SER A 982 -15.79 6.19 -7.34
C SER A 982 -15.98 6.18 -8.87
N GLU A 983 -15.68 7.29 -9.54
CA GLU A 983 -15.72 7.41 -11.01
C GLU A 983 -14.74 6.48 -11.73
N ARG A 984 -13.70 6.01 -11.02
CA ARG A 984 -12.68 5.08 -11.52
C ARG A 984 -12.97 3.62 -11.16
N GLY A 985 -14.17 3.32 -10.65
CA GLY A 985 -14.53 1.96 -10.27
C GLY A 985 -14.25 1.63 -8.80
N GLY A 986 -14.27 2.63 -7.92
CA GLY A 986 -13.93 2.46 -6.50
C GLY A 986 -12.42 2.27 -6.30
N VAL A 987 -12.02 1.86 -5.09
CA VAL A 987 -10.58 1.74 -4.74
C VAL A 987 -9.86 0.74 -5.64
N LEU A 988 -10.46 -0.42 -5.90
CA LEU A 988 -9.84 -1.48 -6.71
C LEU A 988 -9.69 -1.06 -8.17
N GLY A 989 -10.71 -0.42 -8.76
CA GLY A 989 -10.61 0.12 -10.12
C GLY A 989 -9.59 1.26 -10.24
N ALA A 990 -9.53 2.14 -9.24
CA ALA A 990 -8.52 3.18 -9.16
C ALA A 990 -7.10 2.61 -9.05
N MET A 991 -6.88 1.55 -8.26
CA MET A 991 -5.61 0.83 -8.15
C MET A 991 -5.21 0.18 -9.48
N GLU A 992 -6.16 -0.38 -10.23
CA GLU A 992 -5.90 -0.99 -11.53
C GLU A 992 -5.32 0.00 -12.56
N THR A 993 -5.73 1.27 -12.47
CA THR A 993 -5.22 2.38 -13.28
C THR A 993 -4.01 3.08 -12.67
N GLY A 994 -3.59 2.68 -11.47
CA GLY A 994 -2.48 3.29 -10.71
C GLY A 994 -2.80 4.70 -10.20
N TYR A 995 -4.07 5.07 -10.02
CA TYR A 995 -4.48 6.43 -9.66
C TYR A 995 -3.86 6.91 -8.34
N GLN A 996 -4.05 6.15 -7.26
CA GLN A 996 -3.52 6.51 -5.95
C GLN A 996 -1.99 6.62 -5.99
N ARG A 997 -1.31 5.59 -6.53
CA ARG A 997 0.14 5.55 -6.67
C ARG A 997 0.67 6.73 -7.49
N GLY A 998 0.04 7.02 -8.63
CA GLY A 998 0.37 8.16 -9.47
C GLY A 998 0.26 9.49 -8.72
N ARG A 999 -0.85 9.70 -8.02
CA ARG A 999 -1.09 10.92 -7.23
C ARG A 999 -0.10 11.08 -6.07
N ILE A 1000 0.20 9.99 -5.35
CA ILE A 1000 1.23 9.98 -4.30
C ILE A 1000 2.60 10.38 -4.87
N GLN A 1001 2.98 9.81 -6.01
CA GLN A 1001 4.24 10.14 -6.68
C GLN A 1001 4.29 11.60 -7.15
N GLU A 1002 3.19 12.13 -7.69
CA GLU A 1002 3.07 13.53 -8.12
C GLU A 1002 3.24 14.50 -6.94
N GLU A 1003 2.55 14.24 -5.83
CA GLU A 1003 2.65 15.05 -4.60
C GLU A 1003 4.07 14.96 -4.00
N SER A 1004 4.66 13.76 -4.00
CA SER A 1004 6.05 13.53 -3.56
C SER A 1004 7.04 14.35 -4.39
N MET A 1005 6.86 14.38 -5.71
CA MET A 1005 7.69 15.15 -6.63
C MET A 1005 7.61 16.66 -6.36
N VAL A 1006 6.41 17.19 -6.14
CA VAL A 1006 6.22 18.60 -5.80
C VAL A 1006 6.96 18.95 -4.51
N TYR A 1007 6.85 18.11 -3.47
CA TYR A 1007 7.56 18.32 -2.21
C TYR A 1007 9.08 18.30 -2.39
N GLU A 1008 9.64 17.27 -3.05
CA GLU A 1008 11.10 17.16 -3.20
C GLU A 1008 11.68 18.30 -4.05
N HIS A 1009 10.99 18.73 -5.11
CA HIS A 1009 11.44 19.89 -5.91
C HIS A 1009 11.51 21.15 -5.04
N ARG A 1010 10.44 21.45 -4.29
CA ARG A 1010 10.40 22.64 -3.43
C ARG A 1010 11.40 22.59 -2.27
N LYS A 1011 11.69 21.38 -1.77
CA LYS A 1011 12.72 21.16 -0.75
C LYS A 1011 14.11 21.42 -1.31
N HIS A 1012 14.40 20.95 -2.52
CA HIS A 1012 15.72 21.11 -3.15
C HIS A 1012 15.97 22.53 -3.69
N ASP A 1013 14.95 23.19 -4.24
CA ASP A 1013 15.07 24.57 -4.74
C ASP A 1013 14.97 25.65 -3.63
N GLY A 1014 14.59 25.26 -2.41
CA GLY A 1014 14.51 26.15 -1.25
C GLY A 1014 13.19 26.91 -1.11
N SER A 1015 12.26 26.78 -2.06
CA SER A 1015 10.94 27.44 -1.99
C SER A 1015 10.06 26.90 -0.86
N TYR A 1016 10.32 25.68 -0.38
CA TYR A 1016 9.76 25.15 0.86
C TYR A 1016 10.84 25.09 1.94
N PRO A 1017 10.81 25.98 2.95
CA PRO A 1017 11.91 26.12 3.90
C PRO A 1017 11.99 24.94 4.87
N ILE A 1018 13.16 24.31 4.93
CA ILE A 1018 13.50 23.25 5.89
C ILE A 1018 14.74 23.68 6.68
N ILE A 1019 14.53 24.04 7.94
CA ILE A 1019 15.56 24.50 8.88
C ILE A 1019 16.62 23.41 9.10
N GLY A 1020 17.89 23.76 8.92
CA GLY A 1020 19.04 22.85 9.02
C GLY A 1020 19.37 22.09 7.73
N VAL A 1021 18.55 22.23 6.68
CA VAL A 1021 18.71 21.50 5.41
C VAL A 1021 18.96 22.46 4.26
N ASN A 1022 17.95 23.21 3.82
CA ASN A 1022 18.07 24.16 2.70
C ASN A 1022 18.21 25.61 3.15
N THR A 1023 17.86 25.91 4.41
CA THR A 1023 18.03 27.21 5.07
C THR A 1023 18.46 27.02 6.52
N PHE A 1024 19.05 28.06 7.14
CA PHE A 1024 19.65 27.98 8.49
C PHE A 1024 20.59 26.78 8.65
N ARG A 1025 21.49 26.60 7.68
CA ARG A 1025 22.48 25.52 7.67
C ARG A 1025 23.57 25.76 8.71
N ASN A 1026 24.19 24.68 9.18
CA ASN A 1026 25.38 24.77 10.03
C ASN A 1026 26.44 25.66 9.37
N PRO A 1027 27.01 26.66 10.07
CA PRO A 1027 28.07 27.51 9.53
C PRO A 1027 29.36 26.74 9.20
N ASP A 1028 29.60 25.61 9.85
CA ASP A 1028 30.72 24.74 9.51
C ASP A 1028 30.44 23.98 8.21
N ALA A 1029 31.27 24.18 7.19
CA ALA A 1029 31.04 23.61 5.86
C ALA A 1029 31.24 22.09 5.78
N ASN A 1030 31.99 21.50 6.73
CA ASN A 1030 32.30 20.06 6.84
C ASN A 1030 32.42 19.66 8.32
N PRO A 1031 31.32 19.62 9.09
CA PRO A 1031 31.38 19.15 10.47
C PRO A 1031 31.84 17.68 10.48
N PRO A 1032 32.64 17.25 11.47
CA PRO A 1032 32.98 15.84 11.61
C PRO A 1032 31.69 15.02 11.74
N PRO A 1033 31.56 13.88 11.05
CA PRO A 1033 30.35 13.08 11.12
C PRO A 1033 30.09 12.69 12.57
N GLN A 1034 28.90 13.03 13.07
CA GLN A 1034 28.49 12.65 14.42
C GLN A 1034 28.51 11.12 14.50
N LYS A 1035 29.28 10.56 15.44
CA LYS A 1035 29.26 9.11 15.70
C LYS A 1035 27.92 8.78 16.37
N VAL A 1036 26.97 8.32 15.57
CA VAL A 1036 25.70 7.76 16.05
C VAL A 1036 25.90 6.26 16.21
N GLU A 1037 25.53 5.72 17.37
CA GLU A 1037 25.49 4.28 17.59
C GLU A 1037 24.42 3.68 16.67
N LEU A 1038 24.81 2.69 15.85
CA LEU A 1038 23.90 2.07 14.89
C LEU A 1038 23.27 0.81 15.50
N ALA A 1039 21.96 0.79 15.52
CA ALA A 1039 21.18 -0.39 15.88
C ALA A 1039 21.17 -1.37 14.70
N ARG A 1040 21.94 -2.46 14.82
CA ARG A 1040 22.06 -3.54 13.82
C ARG A 1040 22.13 -4.91 14.51
N SER A 1041 21.71 -5.94 13.78
CA SER A 1041 21.86 -7.32 14.22
C SER A 1041 23.33 -7.77 14.17
N THR A 1042 23.69 -8.59 15.14
CA THR A 1042 25.00 -9.23 15.25
C THR A 1042 25.06 -10.51 14.41
N ASP A 1043 26.26 -10.95 14.06
CA ASP A 1043 26.44 -12.22 13.35
C ASP A 1043 25.95 -13.42 14.20
N GLU A 1044 26.17 -13.36 15.52
CA GLU A 1044 25.71 -14.35 16.49
C GLU A 1044 24.18 -14.50 16.50
N GLU A 1045 23.44 -13.39 16.47
CA GLU A 1045 21.97 -13.40 16.36
C GLU A 1045 21.49 -14.02 15.04
N LYS A 1046 22.18 -13.73 13.92
CA LYS A 1046 21.85 -14.31 12.61
C LYS A 1046 22.10 -15.82 12.59
N GLN A 1047 23.25 -16.27 13.10
CA GLN A 1047 23.57 -17.69 13.20
C GLN A 1047 22.62 -18.43 14.15
N SER A 1048 22.23 -17.79 15.26
CA SER A 1048 21.20 -18.31 16.17
C SER A 1048 19.87 -18.55 15.44
N GLN A 1049 19.39 -17.59 14.64
CA GLN A 1049 18.17 -17.74 13.86
C GLN A 1049 18.25 -18.88 12.84
N LEU A 1050 19.39 -19.03 12.13
CA LEU A 1050 19.60 -20.12 11.18
C LEU A 1050 19.60 -21.49 11.87
N ALA A 1051 20.25 -21.60 13.03
CA ALA A 1051 20.27 -22.85 13.81
C ALA A 1051 18.87 -23.24 14.30
N ARG A 1052 18.13 -22.28 14.89
CA ARG A 1052 16.74 -22.49 15.35
C ARG A 1052 15.81 -22.93 14.22
N LEU A 1053 15.93 -22.32 13.04
CA LEU A 1053 15.16 -22.69 11.87
C LEU A 1053 15.47 -24.13 11.43
N ALA A 1054 16.75 -24.50 11.36
CA ALA A 1054 17.17 -25.85 10.98
C ALA A 1054 16.67 -26.90 11.98
N ASP A 1055 16.72 -26.60 13.28
CA ASP A 1055 16.20 -27.47 14.34
C ASP A 1055 14.67 -27.64 14.22
N PHE A 1056 13.93 -26.55 13.98
CA PHE A 1056 12.48 -26.60 13.77
C PHE A 1056 12.10 -27.43 12.54
N HIS A 1057 12.80 -27.24 11.41
CA HIS A 1057 12.59 -28.06 10.20
C HIS A 1057 12.87 -29.53 10.44
N LYS A 1058 13.94 -29.85 11.18
CA LYS A 1058 14.29 -31.22 11.53
C LYS A 1058 13.25 -31.86 12.44
N GLN A 1059 12.74 -31.11 13.42
CA GLN A 1059 11.70 -31.58 14.33
C GLN A 1059 10.41 -31.95 13.60
N HIS A 1060 10.03 -31.18 12.57
CA HIS A 1060 8.76 -31.32 11.86
C HIS A 1060 8.87 -31.89 10.44
N GLU A 1061 10.02 -32.46 10.08
CA GLU A 1061 10.32 -32.96 8.72
C GLU A 1061 9.26 -33.91 8.16
N LYS A 1062 8.67 -34.75 9.02
CA LYS A 1062 7.66 -35.75 8.64
C LYS A 1062 6.26 -35.16 8.45
N GLU A 1063 5.92 -34.09 9.17
CA GLU A 1063 4.57 -33.53 9.24
C GLU A 1063 4.38 -32.37 8.24
N ALA A 1064 5.43 -31.58 8.02
CA ALA A 1064 5.38 -30.38 7.18
C ALA A 1064 4.87 -30.63 5.75
N PRO A 1065 5.30 -31.67 5.00
CA PRO A 1065 4.81 -31.87 3.63
C PRO A 1065 3.29 -32.09 3.55
N ALA A 1066 2.73 -32.83 4.51
CA ALA A 1066 1.29 -33.09 4.57
C ALA A 1066 0.49 -31.83 4.93
N ALA A 1067 0.98 -31.03 5.88
CA ALA A 1067 0.37 -29.77 6.26
C ALA A 1067 0.36 -28.75 5.10
N LEU A 1068 1.48 -28.58 4.39
CA LEU A 1068 1.56 -27.70 3.21
C LEU A 1068 0.66 -28.18 2.07
N ALA A 1069 0.57 -29.48 1.82
CA ALA A 1069 -0.34 -30.04 0.81
C ALA A 1069 -1.81 -29.77 1.17
N LYS A 1070 -2.18 -29.90 2.45
CA LYS A 1070 -3.52 -29.59 2.94
C LYS A 1070 -3.84 -28.10 2.81
N LEU A 1071 -2.92 -27.22 3.19
CA LEU A 1071 -3.06 -25.76 2.99
C LEU A 1071 -3.30 -25.41 1.52
N LYS A 1072 -2.53 -25.99 0.60
CA LYS A 1072 -2.71 -25.81 -0.85
C LYS A 1072 -4.08 -26.27 -1.32
N ARG A 1073 -4.52 -27.44 -0.87
CA ARG A 1073 -5.85 -27.98 -1.19
C ARG A 1073 -6.97 -27.05 -0.71
N VAL A 1074 -6.88 -26.52 0.51
CA VAL A 1074 -7.89 -25.58 1.06
C VAL A 1074 -8.01 -24.32 0.18
N VAL A 1075 -6.90 -23.80 -0.36
CA VAL A 1075 -6.95 -22.68 -1.31
C VAL A 1075 -7.67 -23.06 -2.60
N ILE A 1076 -7.33 -24.22 -3.20
CA ILE A 1076 -7.93 -24.71 -4.45
C ILE A 1076 -9.43 -24.97 -4.29
N GLU A 1077 -9.84 -25.54 -3.16
CA GLU A 1077 -11.25 -25.83 -2.81
C GLU A 1077 -12.01 -24.57 -2.33
N ASN A 1078 -11.38 -23.40 -2.32
CA ASN A 1078 -11.93 -22.13 -1.85
C ASN A 1078 -12.44 -22.17 -0.39
N GLY A 1079 -11.80 -22.96 0.48
CA GLY A 1079 -12.07 -23.02 1.91
C GLY A 1079 -11.47 -21.83 2.68
N ASN A 1080 -11.70 -21.76 4.00
CA ASN A 1080 -11.12 -20.72 4.85
C ASN A 1080 -9.63 -21.00 5.11
N VAL A 1081 -8.76 -20.17 4.55
CA VAL A 1081 -7.30 -20.37 4.59
C VAL A 1081 -6.73 -20.11 5.97
N PHE A 1082 -7.24 -19.11 6.68
CA PHE A 1082 -6.76 -18.76 8.01
C PHE A 1082 -7.02 -19.87 9.05
N ALA A 1083 -8.18 -20.54 8.96
CA ALA A 1083 -8.49 -21.70 9.78
C ALA A 1083 -7.45 -22.83 9.61
N GLU A 1084 -6.95 -23.07 8.39
CA GLU A 1084 -5.90 -24.06 8.17
C GLU A 1084 -4.51 -23.55 8.59
N LEU A 1085 -4.25 -22.26 8.48
CA LEU A 1085 -3.01 -21.65 8.97
C LEU A 1085 -2.84 -21.83 10.48
N MET A 1086 -3.93 -21.80 11.27
CA MET A 1086 -3.89 -22.10 12.71
C MET A 1086 -3.28 -23.48 13.03
N ASN A 1087 -3.36 -24.43 12.10
CA ASN A 1087 -2.73 -25.75 12.23
C ASN A 1087 -1.35 -25.79 11.57
N THR A 1088 -1.23 -25.23 10.37
CA THR A 1088 -0.02 -25.34 9.53
C THR A 1088 1.20 -24.71 10.19
N VAL A 1089 1.04 -23.55 10.84
CA VAL A 1089 2.16 -22.82 11.47
C VAL A 1089 2.76 -23.52 12.69
N ARG A 1090 2.12 -24.58 13.20
CA ARG A 1090 2.68 -25.41 14.28
C ARG A 1090 3.81 -26.32 13.81
N VAL A 1091 3.87 -26.62 12.51
CA VAL A 1091 4.81 -27.60 11.93
C VAL A 1091 5.55 -27.08 10.68
N CYS A 1092 5.24 -25.86 10.23
CA CYS A 1092 5.87 -25.23 9.06
C CYS A 1092 6.40 -23.84 9.42
N SER A 1093 7.57 -23.49 8.87
CA SER A 1093 8.11 -22.13 8.98
C SER A 1093 7.35 -21.13 8.10
N LEU A 1094 7.58 -19.85 8.33
CA LEU A 1094 7.02 -18.74 7.57
C LEU A 1094 7.29 -18.87 6.08
N GLY A 1095 8.55 -19.11 5.70
CA GLY A 1095 8.96 -19.25 4.31
C GLY A 1095 8.42 -20.52 3.64
N GLN A 1096 8.23 -21.62 4.37
CA GLN A 1096 7.55 -22.82 3.85
C GLN A 1096 6.09 -22.52 3.51
N VAL A 1097 5.37 -21.84 4.42
CA VAL A 1097 3.97 -21.44 4.22
C VAL A 1097 3.84 -20.48 3.04
N THR A 1098 4.67 -19.43 2.98
CA THR A 1098 4.62 -18.43 1.91
C THR A 1098 4.87 -19.06 0.53
N ARG A 1099 5.89 -19.92 0.40
CA ARG A 1099 6.19 -20.63 -0.85
C ARG A 1099 5.03 -21.52 -1.30
N ALA A 1100 4.43 -22.27 -0.38
CA ALA A 1100 3.25 -23.07 -0.69
C ALA A 1100 2.07 -22.22 -1.16
N LEU A 1101 1.85 -21.04 -0.56
CA LEU A 1101 0.81 -20.11 -0.99
C LEU A 1101 1.13 -19.42 -2.32
N PHE A 1102 2.39 -19.20 -2.69
CA PHE A 1102 2.74 -18.70 -4.04
C PHE A 1102 2.33 -19.66 -5.15
N GLU A 1103 2.35 -20.97 -4.89
CA GLU A 1103 1.94 -21.99 -5.86
C GLU A 1103 0.44 -21.99 -6.15
N VAL A 1104 -0.40 -21.53 -5.21
CA VAL A 1104 -1.87 -21.66 -5.30
C VAL A 1104 -2.66 -20.35 -5.16
N GLY A 1105 -2.05 -19.30 -4.61
CA GLY A 1105 -2.63 -17.96 -4.43
C GLY A 1105 -1.97 -16.89 -5.30
N GLY A 1106 -0.87 -17.23 -5.97
CA GLY A 1106 -0.13 -16.32 -6.85
C GLY A 1106 0.76 -15.31 -6.13
N GLN A 1107 1.75 -14.82 -6.85
CA GLN A 1107 2.65 -13.76 -6.39
C GLN A 1107 2.12 -12.38 -6.80
N TYR A 1108 2.43 -11.38 -5.99
CA TYR A 1108 2.11 -9.98 -6.31
C TYR A 1108 2.76 -9.57 -7.63
N ARG A 1109 1.95 -9.05 -8.56
CA ARG A 1109 2.44 -8.44 -9.80
C ARG A 1109 2.56 -6.94 -9.58
N ARG A 1110 3.78 -6.43 -9.68
CA ARG A 1110 4.09 -5.02 -9.47
C ARG A 1110 3.39 -4.14 -10.49
N SER A 1111 2.63 -3.16 -10.03
CA SER A 1111 2.16 -2.03 -10.85
C SER A 1111 3.28 -0.98 -10.98
N MET A 1112 3.23 -0.13 -12.02
CA MET A 1112 4.16 1.01 -12.16
C MET A 1112 3.52 2.28 -11.64
#